data_AF-A0A6G3SH43-F1
#
_entry.id   AF-A0A6G3SH43-F1
#
_cell.length_a   1.000
_cell.length_b   1.000
_cell.length_c   1.000
_cell.angle_alpha   90.00
_cell.angle_beta   90.00
_cell.angle_gamma   90.00
#
_symmetry.space_group_name_H-M   'P 1'
#
loop_
_entity.id
_entity.type
_entity.pdbx_description
1 polymer ?
#
loop_
_entity_poly.entity_id
_entity_poly.type
_entity_poly.pdbx_seq_one_letter_code
_entity_poly.pdbx_strand_id
1 'polypeptide(L)'
;MPEREDGAERPSQGRRWETGGRRSSTFTRLLRHGFTDPSGAERLLDSPALASVRSDPLLLDALGATADPDLALLGLVRLVEAQERAGGDEGDTARRELLDTLVTAKPLRDRLLGVLGASEALADHLARHPADWQALVTYEPSDLHPGVAEFEQGLADAADPVALRVSYRRCLLSIAARDVCGTTDLAQTAAELADLATATLRAALAIARASAPADAALCRLAVIAMGKCGGHELNYVSDVDVIFVAEAVEGADEGKAVQAATRLASHMMRICSDMTVEGTIWPVDANLRPEGRNGPLVRTLSSHLVYYERWAKTWEFQALLKARPVAGDRELGEAYLAAVSPMVWQVAERENFVPDVQKMRRRVVDNIPPGEVERELKLGPGGLRDVEFAVQLLQLVHGRSDASLRSGTTLDALAALADGGYVGRVDAVQLDDAYRFLRTMEHRIQLYRLRRTHLVPEDDADLRRIGRSMGMRTEPLTDLNRAWKRHTSVVRRLHEKLFYRPLLDAVAQLAPGETRLSTEAARERFVALGYADPSAALRHLEALASGVTRKAAIQRTLLPVLLGWFADSADPDAGLLGFRKVSDALGKTPWYLRLLRDEGAAAENLARVLSAGRLAPDLLMRAPEAVALLGDPHGLDPRGLAQLEQEVLAAVG
;
A
#
# COMPACT_ATOMS: atom_id res chain seq x y z
N MET A 1 -88.63 -9.59 12.43
CA MET A 1 -88.58 -10.22 11.09
C MET A 1 -87.13 -10.45 10.74
N PRO A 2 -86.75 -11.70 10.42
CA PRO A 2 -85.41 -12.14 10.04
C PRO A 2 -85.27 -12.23 8.50
N GLU A 3 -84.05 -12.49 8.01
CA GLU A 3 -83.70 -13.38 6.86
C GLU A 3 -82.16 -13.37 6.73
N ARG A 4 -81.44 -14.47 7.03
CA ARG A 4 -81.07 -15.63 6.16
C ARG A 4 -80.22 -15.21 4.96
N GLU A 5 -79.22 -15.93 4.47
CA GLU A 5 -78.42 -17.14 4.76
C GLU A 5 -77.29 -17.06 3.71
N ASP A 6 -76.06 -17.46 4.02
CA ASP A 6 -75.33 -18.50 3.26
C ASP A 6 -73.85 -18.58 3.61
N GLY A 7 -73.41 -19.83 3.71
CA GLY A 7 -72.08 -20.22 4.16
C GLY A 7 -70.99 -20.07 3.11
N ALA A 8 -69.75 -20.03 3.60
CA ALA A 8 -68.58 -20.43 2.85
C ALA A 8 -67.55 -21.02 3.82
N GLU A 9 -67.23 -22.29 3.58
CA GLU A 9 -66.23 -23.10 4.26
C GLU A 9 -64.86 -22.41 4.27
N ARG A 10 -64.20 -22.42 5.44
CA ARG A 10 -62.78 -22.04 5.54
C ARG A 10 -61.93 -23.26 5.16
N PRO A 11 -61.04 -23.18 4.16
CA PRO A 11 -60.07 -24.25 3.95
C PRO A 11 -59.00 -24.16 5.04
N SER A 12 -58.93 -25.21 5.86
CA SER A 12 -57.83 -25.50 6.76
C SER A 12 -56.58 -25.87 5.96
N GLN A 13 -55.84 -24.87 5.46
CA GLN A 13 -54.47 -25.08 5.03
C GLN A 13 -53.57 -25.19 6.26
N GLY A 14 -53.46 -26.41 6.78
CA GLY A 14 -52.38 -26.82 7.65
C GLY A 14 -51.06 -26.64 6.90
N ARG A 15 -50.36 -25.53 7.16
CA ARG A 15 -48.93 -25.45 6.91
C ARG A 15 -48.26 -26.51 7.80
N ARG A 16 -47.91 -27.65 7.18
CA ARG A 16 -46.88 -28.55 7.69
C ARG A 16 -45.63 -27.70 7.90
N TRP A 17 -45.32 -27.44 9.16
CA TRP A 17 -43.97 -27.11 9.56
C TRP A 17 -43.15 -28.37 9.25
N GLU A 18 -42.38 -28.33 8.16
CA GLU A 18 -41.30 -29.29 7.97
C GLU A 18 -40.37 -29.16 9.17
N THR A 19 -40.47 -30.15 10.03
CA THR A 19 -39.59 -30.35 11.18
C THR A 19 -38.16 -30.39 10.68
N GLY A 20 -37.35 -29.43 11.11
CA GLY A 20 -35.92 -29.33 10.81
C GLY A 20 -35.21 -30.66 11.02
N GLY A 21 -34.62 -31.18 9.95
CA GLY A 21 -33.77 -32.38 10.01
C GLY A 21 -32.67 -32.18 11.04
N ARG A 22 -32.43 -33.21 11.88
CA ARG A 22 -31.27 -33.28 12.77
C ARG A 22 -30.00 -33.01 11.95
N ARG A 23 -29.32 -31.90 12.22
CA ARG A 23 -28.01 -31.58 11.64
C ARG A 23 -27.04 -32.74 11.91
N SER A 24 -26.32 -33.21 10.89
CA SER A 24 -25.38 -34.33 11.03
C SER A 24 -24.20 -33.97 11.94
N SER A 25 -23.52 -34.97 12.50
CA SER A 25 -22.27 -34.76 13.24
C SER A 25 -21.19 -34.12 12.35
N THR A 26 -21.16 -34.48 11.07
CA THR A 26 -20.30 -33.91 10.02
C THR A 26 -20.55 -32.41 9.80
N PHE A 27 -21.82 -32.00 9.67
CA PHE A 27 -22.21 -30.60 9.50
C PHE A 27 -21.68 -29.72 10.65
N THR A 28 -21.84 -30.20 11.90
CA THR A 28 -21.37 -29.47 13.08
C THR A 28 -19.84 -29.40 13.13
N ARG A 29 -19.16 -30.46 12.69
CA ARG A 29 -17.69 -30.50 12.61
C ARG A 29 -17.18 -29.47 11.58
N LEU A 30 -17.74 -29.45 10.37
CA LEU A 30 -17.37 -28.49 9.32
C LEU A 30 -17.54 -27.04 9.77
N LEU A 31 -18.65 -26.70 10.43
CA LEU A 31 -18.83 -25.36 11.02
C LEU A 31 -17.72 -24.98 12.01
N ARG A 32 -17.26 -25.92 12.85
CA ARG A 32 -16.17 -25.68 13.81
C ARG A 32 -14.82 -25.45 13.12
N HIS A 33 -14.61 -26.04 11.95
CA HIS A 33 -13.42 -25.78 11.12
C HIS A 33 -13.52 -24.50 10.28
N GLY A 34 -14.65 -23.78 10.36
CA GLY A 34 -14.80 -22.45 9.78
C GLY A 34 -15.43 -22.41 8.39
N PHE A 35 -15.92 -23.54 7.88
CA PHE A 35 -16.72 -23.62 6.65
C PHE A 35 -18.00 -22.80 6.79
N THR A 36 -18.33 -22.07 5.73
CA THR A 36 -19.50 -21.19 5.60
C THR A 36 -20.64 -21.87 4.84
N ASP A 37 -20.34 -22.84 3.96
CA ASP A 37 -21.31 -23.76 3.36
C ASP A 37 -21.00 -25.23 3.72
N PRO A 38 -21.30 -25.67 4.96
CA PRO A 38 -21.07 -27.06 5.37
C PRO A 38 -21.78 -28.09 4.49
N SER A 39 -22.95 -27.74 3.94
CA SER A 39 -23.73 -28.65 3.09
C SER A 39 -23.04 -28.84 1.73
N GLY A 40 -22.49 -27.76 1.15
CA GLY A 40 -21.65 -27.83 -0.04
C GLY A 40 -20.36 -28.59 0.22
N ALA A 41 -19.70 -28.34 1.35
CA ALA A 41 -18.48 -29.03 1.73
C ALA A 41 -18.70 -30.54 1.92
N GLU A 42 -19.81 -30.97 2.53
CA GLU A 42 -20.17 -32.39 2.65
C GLU A 42 -20.32 -33.06 1.27
N ARG A 43 -21.00 -32.40 0.32
CA ARG A 43 -21.12 -32.90 -1.06
C ARG A 43 -19.77 -33.02 -1.77
N LEU A 44 -18.86 -32.05 -1.59
CA LEU A 44 -17.52 -32.08 -2.19
C LEU A 44 -16.65 -33.17 -1.57
N LEU A 45 -16.72 -33.38 -0.25
CA LEU A 45 -16.00 -34.45 0.44
C LEU A 45 -16.49 -35.84 0.04
N ASP A 46 -17.78 -36.00 -0.26
CA ASP A 46 -18.36 -37.26 -0.75
C ASP A 46 -18.19 -37.49 -2.25
N SER A 47 -17.51 -36.57 -2.97
CA SER A 47 -17.21 -36.75 -4.39
C SER A 47 -16.27 -37.96 -4.63
N PRO A 48 -16.37 -38.64 -5.79
CA PRO A 48 -15.44 -39.71 -6.16
C PRO A 48 -13.96 -39.28 -6.14
N ALA A 49 -13.70 -38.01 -6.46
CA ALA A 49 -12.37 -37.41 -6.47
C ALA A 49 -11.66 -37.59 -5.12
N LEU A 50 -12.37 -37.36 -3.99
CA LEU A 50 -11.79 -37.40 -2.64
C LEU A 50 -12.06 -38.70 -1.87
N ALA A 51 -12.60 -39.73 -2.52
CA ALA A 51 -13.05 -40.95 -1.84
C ALA A 51 -11.99 -41.62 -0.94
N SER A 52 -10.71 -41.57 -1.31
CA SER A 52 -9.60 -42.17 -0.54
C SER A 52 -9.18 -41.35 0.69
N VAL A 53 -9.46 -40.04 0.73
CA VAL A 53 -8.98 -39.12 1.76
C VAL A 53 -10.09 -38.43 2.56
N ARG A 54 -11.37 -38.61 2.17
CA ARG A 54 -12.52 -37.91 2.79
C ARG A 54 -12.69 -38.10 4.30
N SER A 55 -12.15 -39.19 4.86
CA SER A 55 -12.21 -39.51 6.29
C SER A 55 -10.92 -39.16 7.03
N ASP A 56 -9.91 -38.60 6.36
CA ASP A 56 -8.66 -38.21 6.97
C ASP A 56 -8.85 -36.97 7.88
N PRO A 57 -8.57 -37.07 9.19
CA PRO A 57 -8.72 -35.95 10.11
C PRO A 57 -7.70 -34.83 9.84
N LEU A 58 -6.49 -35.15 9.37
CA LEU A 58 -5.45 -34.18 9.06
C LEU A 58 -5.83 -33.29 7.87
N LEU A 59 -6.56 -33.85 6.89
CA LEU A 59 -7.09 -33.08 5.77
C LEU A 59 -8.09 -32.02 6.27
N LEU A 60 -9.02 -32.42 7.14
CA LEU A 60 -10.04 -31.50 7.67
C LEU A 60 -9.43 -30.41 8.57
N ASP A 61 -8.46 -30.79 9.41
CA ASP A 61 -7.72 -29.83 10.24
C ASP A 61 -6.98 -28.81 9.36
N ALA A 62 -6.30 -29.27 8.31
CA ALA A 62 -5.58 -28.41 7.38
C ALA A 62 -6.51 -27.50 6.57
N LEU A 63 -7.65 -28.00 6.10
CA LEU A 63 -8.69 -27.17 5.46
C LEU A 63 -9.21 -26.09 6.41
N GLY A 64 -9.49 -26.45 7.67
CA GLY A 64 -9.89 -25.47 8.69
C GLY A 64 -8.79 -24.46 9.05
N ALA A 65 -7.53 -24.78 8.71
CA ALA A 65 -6.38 -23.92 8.90
C ALA A 65 -6.29 -22.78 7.87
N THR A 66 -6.93 -22.89 6.70
CA THR A 66 -6.81 -21.95 5.57
C THR A 66 -7.60 -20.66 5.77
N ALA A 67 -7.37 -19.68 4.90
CA ALA A 67 -8.12 -18.42 4.88
C ALA A 67 -9.61 -18.64 4.58
N ASP A 68 -9.93 -19.46 3.58
CA ASP A 68 -11.27 -19.91 3.23
C ASP A 68 -11.30 -21.43 3.03
N PRO A 69 -11.88 -22.20 3.97
CA PRO A 69 -11.97 -23.66 3.87
C PRO A 69 -12.85 -24.15 2.73
N ASP A 70 -13.92 -23.43 2.40
CA ASP A 70 -14.84 -23.78 1.31
C ASP A 70 -14.11 -23.65 -0.04
N LEU A 71 -13.40 -22.53 -0.24
CA LEU A 71 -12.59 -22.28 -1.42
C LEU A 71 -11.45 -23.29 -1.56
N ALA A 72 -10.76 -23.60 -0.46
CA ALA A 72 -9.67 -24.57 -0.46
C ALA A 72 -10.15 -25.97 -0.88
N LEU A 73 -11.28 -26.41 -0.35
CA LEU A 73 -11.88 -27.71 -0.68
C LEU A 73 -12.33 -27.76 -2.14
N LEU A 74 -12.99 -26.72 -2.62
CA LEU A 74 -13.40 -26.62 -4.02
C LEU A 74 -12.19 -26.66 -4.97
N GLY A 75 -11.15 -25.89 -4.66
CA GLY A 75 -9.89 -25.88 -5.42
C GLY A 75 -9.22 -27.24 -5.45
N LEU A 76 -9.22 -27.96 -4.32
CA LEU A 76 -8.65 -29.31 -4.22
C LEU A 76 -9.41 -30.30 -5.10
N VAL A 77 -10.74 -30.32 -5.04
CA VAL A 77 -11.57 -31.19 -5.89
C VAL A 77 -11.27 -30.95 -7.36
N ARG A 78 -11.25 -29.67 -7.79
CA ARG A 78 -10.98 -29.31 -9.18
C ARG A 78 -9.59 -29.72 -9.66
N LEU A 79 -8.59 -29.65 -8.80
CA LEU A 79 -7.23 -30.12 -9.10
C LEU A 79 -7.21 -31.65 -9.25
N VAL A 80 -7.85 -32.39 -8.35
CA VAL A 80 -7.91 -33.86 -8.42
C VAL A 80 -8.65 -34.32 -9.69
N GLU A 81 -9.80 -33.71 -10.01
CA GLU A 81 -10.54 -33.98 -11.25
C GLU A 81 -9.75 -33.58 -12.51
N ALA A 82 -8.85 -32.59 -12.42
CA ALA A 82 -7.97 -32.23 -13.52
C ALA A 82 -6.88 -33.29 -13.78
N GLN A 83 -6.38 -33.96 -12.75
CA GLN A 83 -5.46 -35.11 -12.92
C GLN A 83 -6.16 -36.26 -13.67
N GLU A 84 -7.42 -36.54 -13.32
CA GLU A 84 -8.21 -37.61 -13.97
C GLU A 84 -8.47 -37.31 -15.46
N ARG A 85 -8.76 -36.04 -15.78
CA ARG A 85 -8.99 -35.60 -17.17
C ARG A 85 -7.76 -35.69 -18.07
N ALA A 86 -6.55 -35.76 -17.51
CA ALA A 86 -5.33 -36.00 -18.29
C ALA A 86 -5.31 -37.41 -18.94
N GLY A 87 -6.14 -38.34 -18.46
CA GLY A 87 -6.47 -39.62 -19.11
C GLY A 87 -5.48 -40.77 -18.84
N GLY A 88 -6.00 -42.01 -18.89
CA GLY A 88 -5.22 -43.25 -18.82
C GLY A 88 -4.64 -43.61 -17.44
N ASP A 89 -3.79 -44.63 -17.42
CA ASP A 89 -3.11 -45.11 -16.21
C ASP A 89 -2.18 -44.04 -15.57
N GLU A 90 -1.68 -43.11 -16.39
CA GLU A 90 -0.83 -42.00 -15.95
C GLU A 90 -1.63 -40.98 -15.10
N GLY A 91 -2.85 -40.62 -15.52
CA GLY A 91 -3.73 -39.72 -14.75
C GLY A 91 -4.13 -40.31 -13.39
N ASP A 92 -4.46 -41.60 -13.36
CA ASP A 92 -4.77 -42.33 -12.11
C ASP A 92 -3.56 -42.44 -11.17
N THR A 93 -2.35 -42.53 -11.75
CA THR A 93 -1.10 -42.52 -10.97
C THR A 93 -0.81 -41.14 -10.41
N ALA A 94 -0.90 -40.08 -11.22
CA ALA A 94 -0.70 -38.70 -10.79
C ALA A 94 -1.71 -38.27 -9.71
N ARG A 95 -2.97 -38.70 -9.84
CA ARG A 95 -4.00 -38.50 -8.82
C ARG A 95 -3.62 -39.16 -7.50
N ARG A 96 -3.22 -40.44 -7.54
CA ARG A 96 -2.82 -41.17 -6.33
C ARG A 96 -1.60 -40.51 -5.69
N GLU A 97 -0.60 -40.15 -6.48
CA GLU A 97 0.60 -39.45 -6.01
C GLU A 97 0.23 -38.14 -5.30
N LEU A 98 -0.62 -37.30 -5.90
CA LEU A 98 -1.10 -36.06 -5.28
C LEU A 98 -1.79 -36.34 -3.93
N LEU A 99 -2.74 -37.26 -3.89
CA LEU A 99 -3.53 -37.55 -2.68
C LEU A 99 -2.68 -38.19 -1.58
N ASP A 100 -1.81 -39.14 -1.93
CA ASP A 100 -0.88 -39.77 -1.00
C ASP A 100 0.11 -38.74 -0.44
N THR A 101 0.64 -37.85 -1.28
CA THR A 101 1.54 -36.79 -0.82
C THR A 101 0.80 -35.76 0.03
N LEU A 102 -0.45 -35.43 -0.29
CA LEU A 102 -1.29 -34.53 0.51
C LEU A 102 -1.49 -35.04 1.94
N VAL A 103 -1.74 -36.35 2.12
CA VAL A 103 -1.96 -36.91 3.46
C VAL A 103 -0.64 -37.16 4.21
N THR A 104 0.42 -37.58 3.52
CA THR A 104 1.70 -37.96 4.15
C THR A 104 2.64 -36.77 4.39
N ALA A 105 2.67 -35.76 3.52
CA ALA A 105 3.61 -34.64 3.59
C ALA A 105 2.93 -33.35 4.09
N LYS A 106 3.03 -33.10 5.41
CA LYS A 106 2.50 -31.88 6.04
C LYS A 106 2.93 -30.57 5.34
N PRO A 107 4.22 -30.36 4.97
CA PRO A 107 4.63 -29.12 4.32
C PRO A 107 3.92 -28.86 2.99
N LEU A 108 3.77 -29.90 2.15
CA LEU A 108 3.01 -29.78 0.91
C LEU A 108 1.53 -29.48 1.21
N ARG A 109 0.93 -30.22 2.13
CA ARG A 109 -0.49 -30.06 2.49
C ARG A 109 -0.81 -28.64 2.90
N ASP A 110 -0.02 -28.08 3.81
CA ASP A 110 -0.25 -26.73 4.32
C ASP A 110 -0.09 -25.68 3.22
N ARG A 111 0.92 -25.84 2.34
CA ARG A 111 1.17 -24.93 1.20
C ARG A 111 0.06 -24.98 0.16
N LEU A 112 -0.26 -26.18 -0.31
CA LEU A 112 -1.28 -26.38 -1.34
C LEU A 112 -2.63 -25.87 -0.84
N LEU A 113 -3.08 -26.31 0.33
CA LEU A 113 -4.36 -25.88 0.88
C LEU A 113 -4.35 -24.39 1.28
N GLY A 114 -3.22 -23.88 1.77
CA GLY A 114 -3.03 -22.46 2.07
C GLY A 114 -3.26 -21.58 0.83
N VAL A 115 -2.65 -21.94 -0.31
CA VAL A 115 -2.86 -21.23 -1.57
C VAL A 115 -4.30 -21.39 -2.05
N LEU A 116 -4.83 -22.62 -2.09
CA LEU A 116 -6.18 -22.88 -2.57
C LEU A 116 -7.24 -22.14 -1.75
N GLY A 117 -7.02 -21.97 -0.44
CA GLY A 117 -7.91 -21.19 0.44
C GLY A 117 -7.70 -19.68 0.36
N ALA A 118 -6.63 -19.20 -0.28
CA ALA A 118 -6.33 -17.78 -0.41
C ALA A 118 -6.58 -17.23 -1.83
N SER A 119 -6.50 -18.07 -2.86
CA SER A 119 -6.50 -17.66 -4.27
C SER A 119 -7.35 -18.57 -5.16
N GLU A 120 -8.48 -18.04 -5.64
CA GLU A 120 -9.29 -18.62 -6.71
C GLU A 120 -8.48 -18.69 -8.01
N ALA A 121 -7.70 -17.66 -8.31
CA ALA A 121 -6.94 -17.58 -9.56
C ALA A 121 -5.79 -18.61 -9.64
N LEU A 122 -5.11 -18.90 -8.52
CA LEU A 122 -4.08 -19.95 -8.50
C LEU A 122 -4.71 -21.36 -8.47
N ALA A 123 -5.89 -21.53 -7.89
CA ALA A 123 -6.67 -22.75 -8.04
C ALA A 123 -7.08 -23.00 -9.50
N ASP A 124 -7.51 -21.96 -10.22
CA ASP A 124 -7.79 -22.03 -11.66
C ASP A 124 -6.56 -22.39 -12.49
N HIS A 125 -5.39 -21.86 -12.13
CA HIS A 125 -4.13 -22.20 -12.76
C HIS A 125 -3.80 -23.69 -12.55
N LEU A 126 -3.88 -24.20 -11.32
CA LEU A 126 -3.67 -25.61 -11.01
C LEU A 126 -4.69 -26.54 -11.68
N ALA A 127 -5.95 -26.12 -11.83
CA ALA A 127 -6.94 -26.91 -12.55
C ALA A 127 -6.69 -26.97 -14.08
N ARG A 128 -5.92 -26.03 -14.64
CA ARG A 128 -5.51 -26.00 -16.05
C ARG A 128 -4.15 -26.67 -16.27
N HIS A 129 -3.22 -26.50 -15.34
CA HIS A 129 -1.86 -27.04 -15.35
C HIS A 129 -1.64 -27.93 -14.12
N PRO A 130 -2.28 -29.11 -14.06
CA PRO A 130 -2.34 -29.91 -12.85
C PRO A 130 -0.99 -30.46 -12.40
N ALA A 131 0.05 -30.50 -13.23
CA ALA A 131 1.38 -30.89 -12.76
C ALA A 131 2.05 -29.83 -11.87
N ASP A 132 1.64 -28.56 -11.95
CA ASP A 132 2.33 -27.44 -11.29
C ASP A 132 2.23 -27.48 -9.75
N TRP A 133 1.38 -28.34 -9.14
CA TRP A 133 1.41 -28.56 -7.69
C TRP A 133 2.75 -29.13 -7.22
N GLN A 134 3.50 -29.81 -8.10
CA GLN A 134 4.82 -30.36 -7.78
C GLN A 134 5.82 -29.26 -7.41
N ALA A 135 5.63 -28.03 -7.86
CA ALA A 135 6.43 -26.88 -7.45
C ALA A 135 6.33 -26.58 -5.92
N LEU A 136 5.30 -27.12 -5.24
CA LEU A 136 5.10 -26.96 -3.81
C LEU A 136 5.71 -28.10 -2.95
N VAL A 137 6.21 -29.16 -3.59
CA VAL A 137 6.78 -30.34 -2.92
C VAL A 137 8.13 -30.00 -2.29
N THR A 138 9.01 -29.34 -3.04
CA THR A 138 10.39 -29.09 -2.62
C THR A 138 10.49 -27.94 -1.63
N TYR A 139 11.35 -28.12 -0.63
CA TYR A 139 11.82 -27.03 0.22
C TYR A 139 13.11 -27.47 0.91
N GLU A 140 14.23 -27.42 0.18
CA GLU A 140 15.53 -27.48 0.83
C GLU A 140 15.75 -26.15 1.61
N PRO A 141 16.45 -26.16 2.75
CA PRO A 141 16.71 -24.94 3.54
C PRO A 141 17.43 -23.83 2.76
N SER A 142 18.08 -24.15 1.63
CA SER A 142 18.69 -23.16 0.71
C SER A 142 17.67 -22.37 -0.11
N ASP A 143 16.45 -22.89 -0.29
CA ASP A 143 15.47 -22.39 -1.27
C ASP A 143 14.40 -21.50 -0.63
N LEU A 144 14.62 -21.05 0.62
CA LEU A 144 13.68 -20.20 1.36
C LEU A 144 13.44 -18.84 0.67
N HIS A 145 14.44 -18.33 -0.05
CA HIS A 145 14.43 -17.00 -0.66
C HIS A 145 15.09 -17.04 -2.05
N PRO A 146 14.38 -17.55 -3.08
CA PRO A 146 14.92 -17.55 -4.45
C PRO A 146 15.24 -16.13 -4.90
N GLY A 147 16.41 -15.96 -5.50
CA GLY A 147 16.79 -14.72 -6.16
C GLY A 147 16.39 -14.74 -7.63
N VAL A 148 16.85 -13.72 -8.35
CA VAL A 148 16.60 -13.58 -9.80
C VAL A 148 17.08 -14.80 -10.58
N ALA A 149 18.20 -15.42 -10.20
CA ALA A 149 18.80 -16.55 -10.94
C ALA A 149 17.93 -17.81 -10.87
N GLU A 150 17.35 -18.11 -9.71
CA GLU A 150 16.43 -19.22 -9.49
C GLU A 150 15.13 -19.01 -10.27
N PHE A 151 14.60 -17.77 -10.29
CA PHE A 151 13.44 -17.45 -11.13
C PHE A 151 13.76 -17.54 -12.62
N GLU A 152 14.95 -17.11 -13.06
CA GLU A 152 15.38 -17.29 -14.46
C GLU A 152 15.43 -18.77 -14.85
N GLN A 153 15.89 -19.65 -13.97
CA GLN A 153 15.85 -21.10 -14.19
C GLN A 153 14.41 -21.61 -14.31
N GLY A 154 13.51 -21.15 -13.44
CA GLY A 154 12.09 -21.50 -13.48
C GLY A 154 11.36 -21.02 -14.75
N LEU A 155 11.93 -20.02 -15.45
CA LEU A 155 11.40 -19.48 -16.70
C LEU A 155 12.19 -19.93 -17.95
N ALA A 156 13.25 -20.72 -17.81
CA ALA A 156 14.21 -20.99 -18.88
C ALA A 156 13.60 -21.68 -20.11
N ASP A 157 12.60 -22.53 -19.91
CA ASP A 157 11.92 -23.27 -20.99
C ASP A 157 10.86 -22.43 -21.73
N ALA A 158 10.61 -21.20 -21.29
CA ALA A 158 9.64 -20.31 -21.91
C ALA A 158 10.18 -19.66 -23.20
N ALA A 159 9.94 -20.32 -24.34
CA ALA A 159 10.35 -19.81 -25.66
C ALA A 159 9.35 -18.81 -26.29
N ASP A 160 8.14 -18.72 -25.76
CA ASP A 160 7.07 -17.88 -26.30
C ASP A 160 6.21 -17.23 -25.18
N PRO A 161 5.36 -16.24 -25.52
CA PRO A 161 4.57 -15.52 -24.52
C PRO A 161 3.61 -16.40 -23.70
N VAL A 162 3.07 -17.48 -24.27
CA VAL A 162 2.16 -18.40 -23.57
C VAL A 162 2.95 -19.22 -22.56
N ALA A 163 4.05 -19.84 -22.98
CA ALA A 163 4.92 -20.61 -22.10
C ALA A 163 5.50 -19.76 -20.95
N LEU A 164 5.81 -18.49 -21.21
CA LEU A 164 6.26 -17.54 -20.19
C LEU A 164 5.20 -17.28 -19.12
N ARG A 165 3.93 -17.15 -19.52
CA ARG A 165 2.81 -16.94 -18.57
C ARG A 165 2.58 -18.14 -17.67
N VAL A 166 2.64 -19.36 -18.21
CA VAL A 166 2.50 -20.59 -17.42
C VAL A 166 3.64 -20.67 -16.40
N SER A 167 4.88 -20.49 -16.84
CA SER A 167 6.07 -20.55 -15.98
C SER A 167 6.08 -19.46 -14.91
N TYR A 168 5.66 -18.23 -15.26
CA TYR A 168 5.45 -17.14 -14.30
C TYR A 168 4.44 -17.51 -13.21
N ARG A 169 3.29 -18.09 -13.59
CA ARG A 169 2.26 -18.50 -12.61
C ARG A 169 2.73 -19.63 -11.70
N ARG A 170 3.53 -20.57 -12.21
CA ARG A 170 4.15 -21.62 -11.41
C ARG A 170 5.13 -21.05 -10.37
N CYS A 171 5.92 -20.04 -10.76
CA CYS A 171 6.79 -19.33 -9.81
C CYS A 171 5.97 -18.53 -8.78
N LEU A 172 4.92 -17.83 -9.23
CA LEU A 172 4.01 -17.06 -8.37
C LEU A 172 3.28 -17.95 -7.36
N LEU A 173 2.90 -19.17 -7.76
CA LEU A 173 2.31 -20.19 -6.90
C LEU A 173 3.23 -20.51 -5.71
N SER A 174 4.53 -20.63 -5.96
CA SER A 174 5.52 -20.91 -4.91
C SER A 174 5.71 -19.73 -3.96
N ILE A 175 5.74 -18.49 -4.49
CA ILE A 175 5.77 -17.26 -3.67
C ILE A 175 4.52 -17.19 -2.79
N ALA A 176 3.34 -17.39 -3.38
CA ALA A 176 2.07 -17.36 -2.66
C ALA A 176 2.02 -18.39 -1.54
N ALA A 177 2.51 -19.60 -1.78
CA ALA A 177 2.57 -20.64 -0.76
C ALA A 177 3.45 -20.25 0.44
N ARG A 178 4.63 -19.66 0.19
CA ARG A 178 5.51 -19.19 1.28
C ARG A 178 4.85 -18.10 2.11
N ASP A 179 4.25 -17.14 1.43
CA ASP A 179 3.63 -15.96 2.03
C ASP A 179 2.40 -16.33 2.88
N VAL A 180 1.44 -17.10 2.32
CA VAL A 180 0.23 -17.47 3.07
C VAL A 180 0.47 -18.46 4.20
N CYS A 181 1.57 -19.23 4.14
CA CYS A 181 2.01 -20.11 5.22
C CYS A 181 2.92 -19.41 6.24
N GLY A 182 3.26 -18.14 6.04
CA GLY A 182 4.13 -17.37 6.95
C GLY A 182 5.59 -17.85 6.98
N THR A 183 6.06 -18.45 5.88
CA THR A 183 7.46 -18.86 5.72
C THR A 183 8.36 -17.68 5.30
N THR A 184 7.78 -16.71 4.58
CA THR A 184 8.41 -15.43 4.26
C THR A 184 7.68 -14.30 4.99
N ASP A 185 8.40 -13.25 5.34
CA ASP A 185 7.78 -12.00 5.77
C ASP A 185 7.35 -11.15 4.57
N LEU A 186 6.73 -10.00 4.83
CA LEU A 186 6.26 -9.11 3.78
C LEU A 186 7.41 -8.61 2.89
N ALA A 187 8.53 -8.20 3.48
CA ALA A 187 9.63 -7.61 2.73
C ALA A 187 10.26 -8.64 1.79
N GLN A 188 10.44 -9.87 2.28
CA GLN A 188 10.91 -11.00 1.49
C GLN A 188 9.95 -11.33 0.34
N THR A 189 8.65 -11.40 0.62
CA THR A 189 7.63 -11.67 -0.41
C THR A 189 7.63 -10.59 -1.49
N ALA A 190 7.70 -9.32 -1.10
CA ALA A 190 7.71 -8.20 -2.04
C ALA A 190 8.99 -8.14 -2.89
N ALA A 191 10.13 -8.52 -2.31
CA ALA A 191 11.40 -8.67 -3.02
C ALA A 191 11.36 -9.82 -4.01
N GLU A 192 10.86 -11.01 -3.62
CA GLU A 192 10.68 -12.16 -4.52
C GLU A 192 9.75 -11.84 -5.70
N LEU A 193 8.66 -11.11 -5.46
CA LEU A 193 7.77 -10.65 -6.53
C LEU A 193 8.50 -9.72 -7.52
N ALA A 194 9.34 -8.80 -7.01
CA ALA A 194 10.14 -7.91 -7.83
C ALA A 194 11.26 -8.63 -8.59
N ASP A 195 11.84 -9.67 -8.02
CA ASP A 195 12.86 -10.51 -8.65
C ASP A 195 12.25 -11.44 -9.71
N LEU A 196 11.05 -12.00 -9.46
CA LEU A 196 10.28 -12.70 -10.49
C LEU A 196 9.89 -11.76 -11.64
N ALA A 197 9.49 -10.51 -11.35
CA ALA A 197 9.24 -9.52 -12.39
C ALA A 197 10.52 -9.20 -13.19
N THR A 198 11.67 -9.12 -12.53
CA THR A 198 12.98 -8.93 -13.16
C THR A 198 13.32 -10.08 -14.12
N ALA A 199 13.21 -11.33 -13.66
CA ALA A 199 13.42 -12.52 -14.48
C ALA A 199 12.46 -12.58 -15.68
N THR A 200 11.18 -12.21 -15.45
CA THR A 200 10.15 -12.17 -16.49
C THR A 200 10.44 -11.12 -17.56
N LEU A 201 10.88 -9.91 -17.17
CA LEU A 201 11.29 -8.87 -18.13
C LEU A 201 12.50 -9.31 -18.97
N ARG A 202 13.47 -10.00 -18.36
CA ARG A 202 14.63 -10.55 -19.06
C ARG A 202 14.23 -11.63 -20.07
N ALA A 203 13.37 -12.57 -19.68
CA ALA A 203 12.83 -13.59 -20.57
C ALA A 203 12.03 -12.95 -21.73
N ALA A 204 11.16 -11.98 -21.44
CA ALA A 204 10.41 -11.26 -22.46
C ALA A 204 11.32 -10.50 -23.44
N LEU A 205 12.40 -9.88 -22.95
CA LEU A 205 13.38 -9.21 -23.81
C LEU A 205 14.16 -10.20 -24.67
N ALA A 206 14.48 -11.38 -24.14
CA ALA A 206 15.13 -12.46 -24.89
C ALA A 206 14.24 -12.95 -26.04
N ILE A 207 12.95 -13.20 -25.78
CA ILE A 207 11.95 -13.57 -26.81
C ILE A 207 11.84 -12.46 -27.87
N ALA A 208 11.79 -11.19 -27.45
CA ALA A 208 11.73 -10.05 -28.37
C ALA A 208 12.98 -9.96 -29.26
N ARG A 209 14.17 -10.17 -28.70
CA ARG A 209 15.46 -10.17 -29.44
C ARG A 209 15.55 -11.35 -30.40
N ALA A 210 15.15 -12.55 -29.99
CA ALA A 210 15.15 -13.74 -30.84
C ALA A 210 14.22 -13.56 -32.06
N SER A 211 13.11 -12.84 -31.88
CA SER A 211 12.18 -12.51 -32.96
C SER A 211 12.67 -11.41 -33.91
N ALA A 212 13.65 -10.59 -33.49
CA ALA A 212 14.17 -9.45 -34.25
C ALA A 212 15.70 -9.31 -34.11
N PRO A 213 16.49 -10.30 -34.58
CA PRO A 213 17.94 -10.32 -34.37
C PRO A 213 18.66 -9.14 -35.06
N ALA A 214 18.15 -8.68 -36.20
CA ALA A 214 18.69 -7.51 -36.90
C ALA A 214 18.55 -6.21 -36.09
N ASP A 215 17.44 -6.06 -35.36
CA ASP A 215 17.25 -4.91 -34.46
C ASP A 215 18.16 -5.02 -33.25
N ALA A 216 18.28 -6.23 -32.68
CA ALA A 216 19.13 -6.50 -31.53
C ALA A 216 20.62 -6.27 -31.80
N ALA A 217 21.06 -6.39 -33.06
CA ALA A 217 22.45 -6.15 -33.48
C ALA A 217 22.79 -4.65 -33.62
N LEU A 218 21.81 -3.76 -33.70
CA LEU A 218 22.02 -2.33 -33.93
C LEU A 218 22.15 -1.52 -32.64
N CYS A 219 21.63 -2.01 -31.52
CA CYS A 219 21.53 -1.22 -30.29
C CYS A 219 21.84 -2.00 -29.01
N ARG A 220 22.37 -1.26 -28.03
CA ARG A 220 22.36 -1.61 -26.62
C ARG A 220 21.07 -1.04 -26.03
N LEU A 221 20.27 -1.84 -25.35
CA LEU A 221 19.02 -1.42 -24.72
C LEU A 221 19.06 -1.85 -23.26
N ALA A 222 18.82 -0.93 -22.33
CA ALA A 222 18.65 -1.23 -20.90
C ALA A 222 17.25 -0.83 -20.43
N VAL A 223 16.72 -1.60 -19.49
CA VAL A 223 15.41 -1.42 -18.87
C VAL A 223 15.64 -1.08 -17.40
N ILE A 224 15.16 0.10 -17.01
CA ILE A 224 15.28 0.61 -15.64
C ILE A 224 13.92 0.46 -14.98
N ALA A 225 13.79 -0.46 -14.01
CA ALA A 225 12.61 -0.56 -13.18
C ALA A 225 12.49 0.67 -12.28
N MET A 226 11.26 1.10 -12.08
CA MET A 226 10.89 2.26 -11.28
C MET A 226 9.89 1.83 -10.20
N GLY A 227 9.50 2.77 -9.34
CA GLY A 227 8.42 2.54 -8.38
C GLY A 227 8.65 1.32 -7.49
N LYS A 228 7.62 0.49 -7.32
CA LYS A 228 7.66 -0.69 -6.44
C LYS A 228 8.62 -1.77 -6.92
N CYS A 229 8.69 -2.02 -8.24
CA CYS A 229 9.60 -3.03 -8.79
C CYS A 229 11.07 -2.64 -8.59
N GLY A 230 11.37 -1.36 -8.82
CA GLY A 230 12.71 -0.83 -8.62
C GLY A 230 13.13 -0.80 -7.14
N GLY A 231 12.20 -0.51 -6.23
CA GLY A 231 12.44 -0.51 -4.77
C GLY A 231 12.30 -1.86 -4.06
N HIS A 232 12.14 -2.98 -4.79
CA HIS A 232 11.94 -4.32 -4.21
C HIS A 232 10.70 -4.44 -3.29
N GLU A 233 9.62 -3.76 -3.66
CA GLU A 233 8.37 -3.65 -2.87
C GLU A 233 7.13 -4.00 -3.70
N LEU A 234 7.27 -4.96 -4.62
CA LEU A 234 6.19 -5.28 -5.55
C LEU A 234 5.01 -5.97 -4.83
N ASN A 235 3.81 -5.82 -5.40
CA ASN A 235 2.63 -6.55 -4.95
C ASN A 235 2.29 -7.66 -5.96
N TYR A 236 1.44 -8.62 -5.57
CA TYR A 236 0.94 -9.68 -6.46
C TYR A 236 0.39 -9.16 -7.78
N VAL A 237 -0.29 -8.01 -7.77
CA VAL A 237 -0.84 -7.38 -8.97
C VAL A 237 -0.47 -5.90 -8.95
N SER A 238 0.57 -5.57 -9.70
CA SER A 238 1.02 -4.20 -9.91
C SER A 238 1.48 -4.05 -11.35
N ASP A 239 1.26 -2.87 -11.91
CA ASP A 239 1.98 -2.48 -13.13
C ASP A 239 3.48 -2.47 -12.80
N VAL A 240 4.30 -2.84 -13.77
CA VAL A 240 5.76 -2.77 -13.68
C VAL A 240 6.21 -1.50 -14.39
N ASP A 241 6.47 -0.46 -13.59
CA ASP A 241 6.92 0.83 -14.08
C ASP A 241 8.37 0.74 -14.59
N VAL A 242 8.64 1.19 -15.81
CA VAL A 242 9.98 1.15 -16.44
C VAL A 242 10.35 2.43 -17.19
N ILE A 243 11.65 2.64 -17.36
CA ILE A 243 12.23 3.58 -18.33
C ILE A 243 13.19 2.81 -19.25
N PHE A 244 13.17 3.13 -20.53
CA PHE A 244 14.06 2.52 -21.53
C PHE A 244 15.15 3.50 -21.96
N VAL A 245 16.39 3.06 -21.84
CA VAL A 245 17.56 3.78 -22.35
C VAL A 245 18.26 2.93 -23.40
N ALA A 246 18.70 3.54 -24.50
CA ALA A 246 19.42 2.83 -25.56
C ALA A 246 20.61 3.61 -26.08
N GLU A 247 21.62 2.89 -26.53
CA GLU A 247 22.78 3.45 -27.25
C GLU A 247 23.02 2.64 -28.53
N ALA A 248 23.66 3.26 -29.52
CA ALA A 248 24.11 2.53 -30.70
C ALA A 248 25.21 1.52 -30.33
N VAL A 249 25.20 0.36 -30.97
CA VAL A 249 26.40 -0.49 -30.99
C VAL A 249 27.49 0.23 -31.80
N GLU A 250 28.76 -0.02 -31.50
CA GLU A 250 29.89 0.63 -32.19
C GLU A 250 29.77 0.47 -33.71
N GLY A 251 29.83 1.60 -34.42
CA GLY A 251 29.70 1.67 -35.88
C GLY A 251 28.27 1.68 -36.43
N ALA A 252 27.24 1.56 -35.58
CA ALA A 252 25.84 1.71 -35.99
C ALA A 252 25.37 3.17 -35.97
N ASP A 253 24.38 3.49 -36.81
CA ASP A 253 23.73 4.81 -36.82
C ASP A 253 22.81 4.96 -35.59
N GLU A 254 22.96 6.06 -34.85
CA GLU A 254 22.20 6.33 -33.61
C GLU A 254 20.68 6.35 -33.84
N GLY A 255 20.23 6.99 -34.92
CA GLY A 255 18.80 7.07 -35.26
C GLY A 255 18.20 5.69 -35.52
N LYS A 256 18.89 4.84 -36.28
CA LYS A 256 18.48 3.45 -36.53
C LYS A 256 18.53 2.61 -35.26
N ALA A 257 19.54 2.80 -34.41
CA ALA A 257 19.68 2.09 -33.14
C ALA A 257 18.51 2.40 -32.18
N VAL A 258 18.13 3.68 -32.03
CA VAL A 258 16.99 4.09 -31.20
C VAL A 258 15.67 3.54 -31.74
N GLN A 259 15.47 3.52 -33.07
CA GLN A 259 14.29 2.90 -33.69
C GLN A 259 14.24 1.39 -33.44
N ALA A 260 15.36 0.69 -33.58
CA ALA A 260 15.48 -0.73 -33.27
C ALA A 260 15.18 -1.02 -31.79
N ALA A 261 15.76 -0.24 -30.88
CA ALA A 261 15.48 -0.33 -29.45
C ALA A 261 14.00 -0.07 -29.13
N THR A 262 13.37 0.88 -29.81
CA THR A 262 11.93 1.18 -29.64
C THR A 262 11.06 0.00 -30.05
N ARG A 263 11.39 -0.69 -31.16
CA ARG A 263 10.69 -1.91 -31.58
C ARG A 263 10.85 -3.05 -30.57
N LEU A 264 12.08 -3.28 -30.09
CA LEU A 264 12.38 -4.29 -29.07
C LEU A 264 11.65 -4.00 -27.74
N ALA A 265 11.73 -2.77 -27.23
CA ALA A 265 11.05 -2.35 -26.01
C ALA A 265 9.52 -2.54 -26.13
N SER A 266 8.93 -2.08 -27.24
CA SER A 266 7.49 -2.24 -27.50
C SER A 266 7.09 -3.72 -27.57
N HIS A 267 7.93 -4.58 -28.16
CA HIS A 267 7.67 -6.01 -28.24
C HIS A 267 7.76 -6.68 -26.87
N MET A 268 8.80 -6.39 -26.08
CA MET A 268 8.93 -6.86 -24.71
C MET A 268 7.71 -6.47 -23.86
N MET A 269 7.24 -5.22 -23.95
CA MET A 269 6.04 -4.77 -23.23
C MET A 269 4.79 -5.59 -23.61
N ARG A 270 4.58 -5.85 -24.91
CA ARG A 270 3.45 -6.67 -25.41
C ARG A 270 3.52 -8.11 -24.91
N ILE A 271 4.71 -8.72 -24.91
CA ILE A 271 4.90 -10.10 -24.45
C ILE A 271 4.36 -10.27 -23.03
N CYS A 272 4.54 -9.30 -22.14
CA CYS A 272 4.01 -9.36 -20.78
C CYS A 272 2.54 -8.91 -20.67
N SER A 273 2.16 -7.86 -21.39
CA SER A 273 0.89 -7.14 -21.18
C SER A 273 -0.29 -7.74 -21.94
N ASP A 274 -0.06 -8.31 -23.12
CA ASP A 274 -1.14 -8.74 -24.02
C ASP A 274 -1.96 -9.90 -23.43
N MET A 275 -3.21 -10.02 -23.87
CA MET A 275 -4.08 -11.13 -23.48
C MET A 275 -3.77 -12.36 -24.34
N THR A 276 -3.50 -13.50 -23.70
CA THR A 276 -3.34 -14.80 -24.37
C THR A 276 -4.38 -15.80 -23.88
N VAL A 277 -4.35 -17.04 -24.38
CA VAL A 277 -5.14 -18.16 -23.82
C VAL A 277 -4.85 -18.42 -22.34
N GLU A 278 -3.67 -18.04 -21.85
CA GLU A 278 -3.28 -18.11 -20.45
C GLU A 278 -3.53 -16.80 -19.69
N GLY A 279 -4.22 -15.82 -20.26
CA GLY A 279 -4.42 -14.51 -19.64
C GLY A 279 -3.27 -13.53 -19.88
N THR A 280 -3.06 -12.61 -18.94
CA THR A 280 -1.96 -11.62 -18.91
C THR A 280 -1.04 -11.86 -17.71
N ILE A 281 0.21 -11.38 -17.77
CA ILE A 281 1.12 -11.37 -16.61
C ILE A 281 0.83 -10.12 -15.78
N TRP A 282 1.24 -8.96 -16.30
CA TRP A 282 0.93 -7.62 -15.81
C TRP A 282 1.19 -6.60 -16.94
N PRO A 283 0.65 -5.37 -16.82
CA PRO A 283 1.05 -4.28 -17.70
C PRO A 283 2.49 -3.82 -17.42
N VAL A 284 3.26 -3.57 -18.48
CA VAL A 284 4.50 -2.76 -18.38
C VAL A 284 4.14 -1.30 -18.59
N ASP A 285 4.39 -0.44 -17.60
CA ASP A 285 4.09 0.98 -17.71
C ASP A 285 5.37 1.81 -17.92
N ALA A 286 5.48 2.49 -19.06
CA ALA A 286 6.59 3.40 -19.37
C ALA A 286 6.25 4.88 -19.13
N ASN A 287 5.19 5.22 -18.38
CA ASN A 287 4.68 6.59 -18.24
C ASN A 287 5.52 7.48 -17.32
N LEU A 288 6.48 6.93 -16.58
CA LEU A 288 7.45 7.68 -15.79
C LEU A 288 8.66 8.18 -16.62
N ARG A 289 8.72 7.85 -17.91
CA ARG A 289 9.74 8.38 -18.83
C ARG A 289 9.56 9.89 -19.06
N PRO A 290 10.61 10.61 -19.50
CA PRO A 290 10.51 12.02 -19.89
C PRO A 290 9.29 12.32 -20.77
N GLU A 291 8.52 13.34 -20.40
CA GLU A 291 7.26 13.77 -21.05
C GLU A 291 6.10 12.74 -21.01
N GLY A 292 6.27 11.66 -20.25
CA GLY A 292 5.27 10.61 -20.06
C GLY A 292 4.78 10.02 -21.39
N ARG A 293 3.46 9.84 -21.52
CA ARG A 293 2.82 9.27 -22.73
C ARG A 293 3.13 10.02 -24.02
N ASN A 294 3.42 11.33 -23.92
CA ASN A 294 3.67 12.19 -25.07
C ASN A 294 5.15 12.16 -25.51
N GLY A 295 6.04 11.59 -24.69
CA GLY A 295 7.45 11.44 -25.01
C GLY A 295 7.77 10.17 -25.79
N PRO A 296 8.93 10.12 -26.48
CA PRO A 296 9.42 8.91 -27.12
C PRO A 296 9.57 7.77 -26.10
N LEU A 297 9.26 6.54 -26.51
CA LEU A 297 9.34 5.37 -25.62
C LEU A 297 10.78 5.09 -25.15
N VAL A 298 11.75 5.27 -26.05
CA VAL A 298 13.16 5.03 -25.81
C VAL A 298 13.93 6.30 -26.15
N ARG A 299 14.92 6.64 -25.32
CA ARG A 299 15.85 7.75 -25.54
C ARG A 299 17.28 7.30 -25.27
N THR A 300 18.26 8.03 -25.81
CA THR A 300 19.67 7.88 -25.43
C THR A 300 19.91 8.35 -24.00
N LEU A 301 21.04 7.96 -23.40
CA LEU A 301 21.40 8.44 -22.07
C LEU A 301 21.58 9.97 -22.10
N SER A 302 22.28 10.48 -23.10
CA SER A 302 22.49 11.92 -23.29
C SER A 302 21.16 12.69 -23.40
N SER A 303 20.18 12.15 -24.14
CA SER A 303 18.85 12.76 -24.27
C SER A 303 18.08 12.78 -22.96
N HIS A 304 18.20 11.75 -22.12
CA HIS A 304 17.62 11.76 -20.77
C HIS A 304 18.23 12.85 -19.89
N LEU A 305 19.56 12.96 -19.87
CA LEU A 305 20.24 13.94 -19.01
C LEU A 305 19.87 15.37 -19.37
N VAL A 306 19.87 15.71 -20.67
CA VAL A 306 19.41 17.03 -21.14
C VAL A 306 17.98 17.32 -20.68
N TYR A 307 17.12 16.29 -20.65
CA TYR A 307 15.76 16.47 -20.16
C TYR A 307 15.68 16.74 -18.66
N TYR A 308 16.37 15.92 -17.87
CA TYR A 308 16.36 16.06 -16.41
C TYR A 308 16.95 17.38 -15.93
N GLU A 309 17.98 17.89 -16.62
CA GLU A 309 18.59 19.18 -16.32
C GLU A 309 17.66 20.36 -16.61
N ARG A 310 16.87 20.31 -17.69
CA ARG A 310 16.16 21.49 -18.21
C ARG A 310 14.67 21.54 -17.90
N TRP A 311 14.00 20.40 -17.89
CA TRP A 311 12.52 20.36 -17.89
C TRP A 311 11.90 19.49 -16.81
N ALA A 312 12.66 18.58 -16.20
CA ALA A 312 12.09 17.65 -15.24
C ALA A 312 11.55 18.35 -13.99
N LYS A 313 10.43 17.84 -13.50
CA LYS A 313 9.74 18.31 -12.30
C LYS A 313 10.23 17.55 -11.07
N THR A 314 10.04 18.13 -9.89
CA THR A 314 10.42 17.56 -8.60
C THR A 314 9.95 16.11 -8.39
N TRP A 315 8.70 15.81 -8.76
CA TRP A 315 8.12 14.48 -8.59
C TRP A 315 8.82 13.40 -9.43
N GLU A 316 9.46 13.77 -10.54
CA GLU A 316 10.19 12.82 -11.40
C GLU A 316 11.44 12.31 -10.69
N PHE A 317 12.16 13.19 -9.98
CA PHE A 317 13.29 12.78 -9.15
C PHE A 317 12.86 11.93 -7.94
N GLN A 318 11.70 12.23 -7.35
CA GLN A 318 11.11 11.37 -6.32
C GLN A 318 10.82 9.95 -6.86
N ALA A 319 10.40 9.82 -8.11
CA ALA A 319 10.22 8.52 -8.75
C ALA A 319 11.56 7.82 -9.04
N LEU A 320 12.56 8.57 -9.50
CA LEU A 320 13.92 8.09 -9.79
C LEU A 320 14.69 7.61 -8.55
N LEU A 321 14.26 7.96 -7.35
CA LEU A 321 14.79 7.41 -6.09
C LEU A 321 14.79 5.88 -6.08
N LYS A 322 13.80 5.25 -6.71
CA LYS A 322 13.65 3.80 -6.80
C LYS A 322 14.18 3.20 -8.11
N ALA A 323 14.93 3.95 -8.91
CA ALA A 323 15.42 3.46 -10.20
C ALA A 323 16.42 2.30 -10.04
N ARG A 324 16.20 1.18 -10.76
CA ARG A 324 17.07 -0.01 -10.73
C ARG A 324 17.14 -0.68 -12.10
N PRO A 325 18.34 -0.89 -12.69
CA PRO A 325 18.51 -1.70 -13.91
C PRO A 325 18.05 -3.14 -13.67
N VAL A 326 17.14 -3.63 -14.50
CA VAL A 326 16.54 -4.97 -14.34
C VAL A 326 16.73 -5.86 -15.56
N ALA A 327 16.79 -5.31 -16.77
CA ALA A 327 16.95 -6.12 -17.99
C ALA A 327 17.76 -5.37 -19.05
N GLY A 328 18.29 -6.12 -20.01
CA GLY A 328 19.05 -5.58 -21.14
C GLY A 328 20.54 -5.40 -20.84
N ASP A 329 21.12 -4.34 -21.40
CA ASP A 329 22.54 -4.02 -21.29
C ASP A 329 22.88 -3.49 -19.89
N ARG A 330 23.62 -4.29 -19.12
CA ARG A 330 23.93 -3.98 -17.71
C ARG A 330 24.77 -2.71 -17.55
N GLU A 331 25.82 -2.57 -18.34
CA GLU A 331 26.72 -1.43 -18.28
C GLU A 331 26.00 -0.12 -18.61
N LEU A 332 25.12 -0.11 -19.61
CA LEU A 332 24.31 1.05 -19.94
C LEU A 332 23.33 1.40 -18.81
N GLY A 333 22.73 0.41 -18.17
CA GLY A 333 21.86 0.61 -17.01
C GLY A 333 22.62 1.20 -15.81
N GLU A 334 23.81 0.69 -15.52
CA GLU A 334 24.70 1.22 -14.47
C GLU A 334 25.14 2.66 -14.78
N ALA A 335 25.48 2.95 -16.04
CA ALA A 335 25.82 4.30 -16.49
C ALA A 335 24.64 5.28 -16.34
N TYR A 336 23.41 4.85 -16.64
CA TYR A 336 22.20 5.64 -16.42
C TYR A 336 22.02 5.99 -14.95
N LEU A 337 22.13 5.01 -14.05
CA LEU A 337 22.01 5.28 -12.61
C LEU A 337 23.11 6.21 -12.10
N ALA A 338 24.35 5.99 -12.51
CA ALA A 338 25.49 6.81 -12.09
C ALA A 338 25.30 8.28 -12.49
N ALA A 339 24.74 8.54 -13.67
CA ALA A 339 24.51 9.88 -14.17
C ALA A 339 23.29 10.57 -13.54
N VAL A 340 22.21 9.83 -13.27
CA VAL A 340 20.96 10.40 -12.73
C VAL A 340 20.97 10.54 -11.21
N SER A 341 21.66 9.64 -10.50
CA SER A 341 21.66 9.61 -9.02
C SER A 341 22.03 10.95 -8.37
N PRO A 342 23.09 11.68 -8.81
CA PRO A 342 23.41 13.00 -8.24
C PRO A 342 22.26 14.00 -8.35
N MET A 343 21.52 14.00 -9.46
CA MET A 343 20.39 14.91 -9.68
C MET A 343 19.22 14.61 -8.73
N VAL A 344 18.98 13.33 -8.41
CA VAL A 344 17.95 12.91 -7.45
C VAL A 344 18.25 13.49 -6.07
N TRP A 345 19.50 13.39 -5.60
CA TRP A 345 19.87 13.81 -4.24
C TRP A 345 20.09 15.33 -4.10
N GLN A 346 20.08 16.08 -5.22
CA GLN A 346 20.13 17.55 -5.23
C GLN A 346 18.75 18.19 -5.41
N VAL A 347 17.69 17.43 -5.72
CA VAL A 347 16.36 18.00 -6.04
C VAL A 347 15.77 18.82 -4.89
N ALA A 348 16.12 18.50 -3.64
CA ALA A 348 15.63 19.20 -2.46
C ALA A 348 16.13 20.67 -2.38
N GLU A 349 17.14 21.04 -3.16
CA GLU A 349 17.66 22.42 -3.25
C GLU A 349 16.81 23.33 -4.15
N ARG A 350 15.84 22.76 -4.89
CA ARG A 350 14.95 23.55 -5.74
C ARG A 350 13.99 24.40 -4.91
N GLU A 351 13.76 25.62 -5.35
CA GLU A 351 12.72 26.47 -4.78
C GLU A 351 11.35 25.75 -4.81
N ASN A 352 10.57 25.90 -3.73
CA ASN A 352 9.24 25.30 -3.58
C ASN A 352 9.19 23.76 -3.63
N PHE A 353 10.33 23.05 -3.43
CA PHE A 353 10.39 21.58 -3.42
C PHE A 353 9.28 20.93 -2.57
N VAL A 354 9.17 21.30 -1.29
CA VAL A 354 8.18 20.68 -0.40
C VAL A 354 6.74 21.16 -0.64
N PRO A 355 6.46 22.48 -0.85
CA PRO A 355 5.12 22.92 -1.24
C PRO A 355 4.58 22.21 -2.49
N ASP A 356 5.42 21.96 -3.49
CA ASP A 356 5.04 21.22 -4.71
C ASP A 356 4.70 19.76 -4.41
N VAL A 357 5.51 19.13 -3.56
CA VAL A 357 5.33 17.75 -3.11
C VAL A 357 4.01 17.62 -2.31
N GLN A 358 3.73 18.55 -1.39
CA GLN A 358 2.46 18.62 -0.64
C GLN A 358 1.24 18.89 -1.54
N LYS A 359 1.34 19.84 -2.47
CA LYS A 359 0.27 20.16 -3.41
C LYS A 359 -0.07 18.96 -4.30
N MET A 360 0.95 18.20 -4.71
CA MET A 360 0.76 16.95 -5.44
C MET A 360 0.01 15.92 -4.60
N ARG A 361 0.35 15.77 -3.30
CA ARG A 361 -0.37 14.85 -2.40
C ARG A 361 -1.83 15.23 -2.22
N ARG A 362 -2.13 16.52 -1.94
CA ARG A 362 -3.51 17.02 -1.80
C ARG A 362 -4.33 16.73 -3.05
N ARG A 363 -3.79 17.06 -4.24
CA ARG A 363 -4.44 16.76 -5.51
C ARG A 363 -4.73 15.26 -5.72
N VAL A 364 -3.86 14.37 -5.22
CA VAL A 364 -4.11 12.92 -5.30
C VAL A 364 -5.29 12.51 -4.41
N VAL A 365 -5.40 13.06 -3.20
CA VAL A 365 -6.55 12.81 -2.31
C VAL A 365 -7.84 13.37 -2.89
N ASP A 366 -7.81 14.62 -3.37
CA ASP A 366 -9.00 15.32 -3.91
C ASP A 366 -9.61 14.63 -5.14
N ASN A 367 -8.83 13.80 -5.83
CA ASN A 367 -9.29 13.01 -6.99
C ASN A 367 -9.94 11.68 -6.60
N ILE A 368 -9.93 11.28 -5.31
CA ILE A 368 -10.59 10.07 -4.85
C ILE A 368 -12.09 10.35 -4.74
N PRO A 369 -12.97 9.50 -5.30
CA PRO A 369 -14.41 9.66 -5.15
C PRO A 369 -14.83 9.71 -3.66
N PRO A 370 -15.69 10.64 -3.23
CA PRO A 370 -16.01 10.83 -1.80
C PRO A 370 -16.51 9.57 -1.08
N GLY A 371 -17.24 8.68 -1.77
CA GLY A 371 -17.73 7.42 -1.20
C GLY A 371 -16.67 6.32 -1.08
N GLU A 372 -15.48 6.51 -1.63
CA GLU A 372 -14.39 5.53 -1.67
C GLU A 372 -13.24 5.88 -0.72
N VAL A 373 -13.16 7.13 -0.26
CA VAL A 373 -12.02 7.67 0.52
C VAL A 373 -11.66 6.79 1.72
N GLU A 374 -12.64 6.40 2.53
CA GLU A 374 -12.42 5.59 3.74
C GLU A 374 -12.01 4.14 3.43
N ARG A 375 -12.25 3.67 2.20
CA ARG A 375 -11.93 2.32 1.74
C ARG A 375 -10.65 2.24 0.93
N GLU A 376 -10.10 3.38 0.53
CA GLU A 376 -8.95 3.48 -0.36
C GLU A 376 -7.65 3.28 0.41
N LEU A 377 -7.16 2.04 0.40
CA LEU A 377 -6.03 1.56 1.20
C LEU A 377 -4.70 2.20 0.81
N LYS A 378 -4.57 2.59 -0.47
CA LYS A 378 -3.31 3.11 -1.01
C LYS A 378 -3.27 4.63 -0.97
N LEU A 379 -4.29 5.27 -1.53
CA LEU A 379 -4.29 6.73 -1.74
C LEU A 379 -5.05 7.52 -0.66
N GLY A 380 -5.90 6.86 0.12
CA GLY A 380 -6.69 7.49 1.17
C GLY A 380 -5.81 8.09 2.30
N PRO A 381 -6.37 8.98 3.13
CA PRO A 381 -5.67 9.51 4.29
C PRO A 381 -5.26 8.39 5.27
N GLY A 382 -3.99 8.36 5.67
CA GLY A 382 -3.44 7.27 6.49
C GLY A 382 -3.12 5.99 5.71
N GLY A 383 -3.18 6.04 4.37
CA GLY A 383 -2.90 4.89 3.50
C GLY A 383 -1.42 4.64 3.24
N LEU A 384 -1.13 3.62 2.43
CA LEU A 384 0.24 3.23 2.06
C LEU A 384 1.07 4.39 1.49
N ARG A 385 0.45 5.22 0.67
CA ARG A 385 1.13 6.35 0.01
C ARG A 385 1.60 7.40 1.02
N ASP A 386 0.91 7.58 2.14
CA ASP A 386 1.31 8.54 3.18
C ASP A 386 2.60 8.10 3.88
N VAL A 387 2.80 6.79 4.07
CA VAL A 387 4.05 6.25 4.60
C VAL A 387 5.18 6.42 3.57
N GLU A 388 4.98 5.92 2.35
CA GLU A 388 5.98 6.00 1.26
C GLU A 388 6.45 7.44 1.06
N PHE A 389 5.51 8.37 1.06
CA PHE A 389 5.77 9.77 0.81
C PHE A 389 6.51 10.45 1.97
N ALA A 390 6.13 10.18 3.23
CA ALA A 390 6.84 10.71 4.39
C ALA A 390 8.29 10.24 4.43
N VAL A 391 8.54 8.95 4.17
CA VAL A 391 9.88 8.38 4.10
C VAL A 391 10.68 9.00 2.95
N GLN A 392 10.13 9.00 1.73
CA GLN A 392 10.82 9.55 0.55
C GLN A 392 11.17 11.03 0.70
N LEU A 393 10.29 11.83 1.29
CA LEU A 393 10.59 13.24 1.53
C LEU A 393 11.82 13.38 2.44
N LEU A 394 11.85 12.67 3.56
CA LEU A 394 12.97 12.69 4.48
C LEU A 394 14.26 12.19 3.82
N GLN A 395 14.18 11.16 2.98
CA GLN A 395 15.31 10.69 2.16
C GLN A 395 15.82 11.79 1.24
N LEU A 396 14.94 12.50 0.51
CA LEU A 396 15.39 13.54 -0.43
C LEU A 396 16.00 14.74 0.29
N VAL A 397 15.49 15.12 1.46
CA VAL A 397 16.03 16.24 2.27
C VAL A 397 17.38 15.90 2.90
N HIS A 398 17.52 14.70 3.47
CA HIS A 398 18.70 14.32 4.26
C HIS A 398 19.72 13.47 3.49
N GLY A 399 19.28 12.76 2.46
CA GLY A 399 20.08 11.89 1.62
C GLY A 399 21.18 12.62 0.83
N ARG A 400 21.10 13.94 0.69
CA ARG A 400 22.18 14.77 0.14
C ARG A 400 23.49 14.62 0.93
N SER A 401 23.38 14.65 2.25
CA SER A 401 24.50 14.65 3.20
C SER A 401 24.75 13.27 3.81
N ASP A 402 23.75 12.38 3.77
CA ASP A 402 23.85 11.03 4.33
C ASP A 402 23.48 9.99 3.28
N ALA A 403 24.49 9.31 2.76
CA ALA A 403 24.29 8.28 1.75
C ALA A 403 23.60 7.02 2.29
N SER A 404 23.58 6.78 3.61
CA SER A 404 22.92 5.62 4.20
C SER A 404 21.39 5.64 4.02
N LEU A 405 20.82 6.84 3.84
CA LEU A 405 19.39 7.06 3.63
C LEU A 405 18.93 6.76 2.20
N ARG A 406 19.82 6.36 1.30
CA ARG A 406 19.57 6.29 -0.15
C ARG A 406 18.97 4.95 -0.62
N SER A 407 18.47 4.12 0.30
CA SER A 407 17.81 2.86 -0.06
C SER A 407 16.55 3.12 -0.92
N GLY A 408 16.35 2.31 -1.96
CA GLY A 408 15.12 2.33 -2.75
C GLY A 408 13.93 1.68 -2.02
N THR A 409 14.20 0.89 -0.98
CA THR A 409 13.19 0.18 -0.19
C THR A 409 12.74 1.08 0.97
N THR A 410 11.43 1.34 1.06
CA THR A 410 10.81 2.23 2.03
C THR A 410 11.03 1.77 3.48
N LEU A 411 10.94 0.47 3.77
CA LEU A 411 11.19 -0.02 5.13
C LEU A 411 12.66 0.09 5.55
N ASP A 412 13.60 -0.22 4.66
CA ASP A 412 15.04 -0.05 4.92
C ASP A 412 15.39 1.43 5.12
N ALA A 413 14.81 2.31 4.29
CA ALA A 413 14.98 3.74 4.43
C ALA A 413 14.40 4.26 5.75
N LEU A 414 13.22 3.76 6.18
CA LEU A 414 12.63 4.11 7.47
C LEU A 414 13.50 3.66 8.64
N ALA A 415 14.09 2.46 8.57
CA ALA A 415 15.04 1.96 9.56
C ALA A 415 16.30 2.84 9.62
N ALA A 416 16.90 3.17 8.47
CA ALA A 416 18.06 4.06 8.40
C ALA A 416 17.76 5.47 8.94
N LEU A 417 16.57 6.01 8.63
CA LEU A 417 16.10 7.29 9.19
C LEU A 417 15.97 7.23 10.71
N ALA A 418 15.53 6.10 11.27
CA ALA A 418 15.42 5.92 12.71
C ALA A 418 16.79 5.78 13.39
N ASP A 419 17.71 5.03 12.78
CA ASP A 419 19.06 4.83 13.29
C ASP A 419 19.90 6.11 13.25
N GLY A 420 19.72 6.94 12.20
CA GLY A 420 20.30 8.28 12.10
C GLY A 420 19.62 9.34 12.98
N GLY A 421 18.52 9.00 13.65
CA GLY A 421 17.79 9.92 14.54
C GLY A 421 16.93 10.97 13.82
N TYR A 422 16.69 10.80 12.51
CA TYR A 422 15.80 11.66 11.72
C TYR A 422 14.32 11.40 12.04
N VAL A 423 14.01 10.17 12.46
CA VAL A 423 12.70 9.72 12.93
C VAL A 423 12.83 9.13 14.32
N GLY A 424 11.93 9.48 15.24
CA GLY A 424 11.91 8.88 16.57
C GLY A 424 11.69 7.37 16.49
N ARG A 425 12.50 6.56 17.20
CA ARG A 425 12.44 5.09 17.15
C ARG A 425 11.02 4.52 17.34
N VAL A 426 10.26 5.08 18.28
CA VAL A 426 8.87 4.67 18.57
C VAL A 426 7.92 5.00 17.42
N ASP A 427 8.16 6.09 16.70
CA ASP A 427 7.36 6.49 15.53
C ASP A 427 7.72 5.61 14.33
N ALA A 428 9.02 5.29 14.14
CA ALA A 428 9.49 4.39 13.09
C ALA A 428 8.89 2.98 13.22
N VAL A 429 8.93 2.39 14.42
CA VAL A 429 8.31 1.08 14.67
C VAL A 429 6.80 1.10 14.36
N GLN A 430 6.09 2.15 14.77
CA GLN A 430 4.67 2.28 14.49
C GLN A 430 4.35 2.44 13.00
N LEU A 431 5.20 3.14 12.24
CA LEU A 431 5.07 3.27 10.78
C LEU A 431 5.41 1.97 10.06
N ASP A 432 6.46 1.27 10.49
CA ASP A 432 6.82 -0.05 9.97
C ASP A 432 5.66 -1.03 10.16
N ASP A 433 5.16 -1.17 11.39
CA ASP A 433 4.02 -2.04 11.72
C ASP A 433 2.79 -1.72 10.86
N ALA A 434 2.48 -0.43 10.70
CA ALA A 434 1.34 0.01 9.91
C ALA A 434 1.52 -0.24 8.42
N TYR A 435 2.71 0.04 7.87
CA TYR A 435 3.01 -0.24 6.48
C TYR A 435 2.93 -1.74 6.20
N ARG A 436 3.50 -2.57 7.08
CA ARG A 436 3.45 -4.02 6.96
C ARG A 436 2.02 -4.54 6.97
N PHE A 437 1.20 -4.06 7.90
CA PHE A 437 -0.21 -4.44 7.97
C PHE A 437 -0.99 -4.04 6.70
N LEU A 438 -0.90 -2.77 6.29
CA LEU A 438 -1.65 -2.26 5.14
C LEU A 438 -1.21 -2.94 3.83
N ARG A 439 0.09 -3.19 3.65
CA ARG A 439 0.62 -3.84 2.45
C ARG A 439 0.25 -5.31 2.41
N THR A 440 0.32 -6.01 3.55
CA THR A 440 -0.16 -7.40 3.65
C THR A 440 -1.64 -7.47 3.31
N MET A 441 -2.46 -6.56 3.83
CA MET A 441 -3.88 -6.48 3.50
C MET A 441 -4.10 -6.27 2.00
N GLU A 442 -3.34 -5.36 1.36
CA GLU A 442 -3.39 -5.16 -0.10
C GLU A 442 -3.03 -6.44 -0.87
N HIS A 443 -1.97 -7.14 -0.44
CA HIS A 443 -1.55 -8.42 -1.03
C HIS A 443 -2.65 -9.47 -0.93
N ARG A 444 -3.32 -9.61 0.22
CA ARG A 444 -4.42 -10.58 0.43
C ARG A 444 -5.68 -10.25 -0.37
N ILE A 445 -5.96 -8.97 -0.59
CA ILE A 445 -7.04 -8.52 -1.47
C ILE A 445 -6.73 -8.90 -2.93
N GLN A 446 -5.51 -8.60 -3.39
CA GLN A 446 -5.10 -8.86 -4.77
C GLN A 446 -4.98 -10.34 -5.10
N LEU A 447 -4.40 -11.13 -4.18
CA LEU A 447 -4.10 -12.56 -4.36
C LEU A 447 -5.35 -13.40 -4.67
N TYR A 448 -6.51 -13.01 -4.15
CA TYR A 448 -7.76 -13.78 -4.30
C TYR A 448 -8.07 -14.12 -5.75
N ARG A 449 -8.10 -13.11 -6.62
CA ARG A 449 -8.44 -13.25 -8.05
C ARG A 449 -7.34 -12.75 -8.98
N LEU A 450 -6.16 -12.44 -8.43
CA LEU A 450 -5.10 -11.73 -9.14
C LEU A 450 -5.64 -10.49 -9.88
N ARG A 451 -6.45 -9.68 -9.17
CA ARG A 451 -7.02 -8.44 -9.69
C ARG A 451 -6.46 -7.23 -8.97
N ARG A 452 -6.22 -6.16 -9.72
CA ARG A 452 -5.85 -4.87 -9.17
C ARG A 452 -7.08 -4.22 -8.54
N THR A 453 -6.97 -3.92 -7.26
CA THR A 453 -7.87 -3.02 -6.54
C THR A 453 -7.11 -2.43 -5.37
N HIS A 454 -7.43 -1.18 -5.04
CA HIS A 454 -6.94 -0.52 -3.84
C HIS A 454 -8.08 -0.25 -2.83
N LEU A 455 -9.31 -0.62 -3.19
CA LEU A 455 -10.47 -0.54 -2.33
C LEU A 455 -10.59 -1.82 -1.49
N VAL A 456 -10.73 -1.64 -0.18
CA VAL A 456 -11.11 -2.73 0.72
C VAL A 456 -12.55 -3.18 0.39
N PRO A 457 -12.85 -4.48 0.27
CA PRO A 457 -14.19 -4.97 -0.03
C PRO A 457 -15.18 -4.66 1.11
N GLU A 458 -16.47 -4.60 0.77
CA GLU A 458 -17.56 -4.40 1.74
C GLU A 458 -18.18 -5.70 2.23
N ASP A 459 -18.08 -6.76 1.43
CA ASP A 459 -18.73 -8.03 1.74
C ASP A 459 -18.06 -8.72 2.95
N ASP A 460 -18.89 -9.16 3.90
CA ASP A 460 -18.43 -9.78 5.15
C ASP A 460 -17.63 -11.08 4.91
N ALA A 461 -17.95 -11.85 3.87
CA ALA A 461 -17.21 -13.07 3.54
C ALA A 461 -15.81 -12.74 3.02
N ASP A 462 -15.68 -11.70 2.19
CA ASP A 462 -14.38 -11.20 1.74
C ASP A 462 -13.53 -10.67 2.90
N LEU A 463 -14.12 -9.87 3.80
CA LEU A 463 -13.43 -9.37 4.98
C LEU A 463 -13.01 -10.49 5.93
N ARG A 464 -13.87 -11.50 6.13
CA ARG A 464 -13.55 -12.69 6.92
C ARG A 464 -12.36 -13.46 6.33
N ARG A 465 -12.35 -13.68 5.01
CA ARG A 465 -11.25 -14.36 4.30
C ARG A 465 -9.95 -13.58 4.45
N ILE A 466 -9.97 -12.26 4.26
CA ILE A 466 -8.79 -11.39 4.45
C ILE A 466 -8.29 -11.49 5.89
N GLY A 467 -9.16 -11.35 6.89
CA GLY A 467 -8.79 -11.46 8.30
C GLY A 467 -8.13 -12.80 8.64
N ARG A 468 -8.73 -13.91 8.17
CA ARG A 468 -8.16 -15.26 8.37
C ARG A 468 -6.81 -15.43 7.69
N SER A 469 -6.63 -14.88 6.49
CA SER A 469 -5.35 -14.89 5.76
C SER A 469 -4.25 -14.05 6.40
N MET A 470 -4.60 -13.20 7.36
CA MET A 470 -3.70 -12.41 8.20
C MET A 470 -3.56 -12.97 9.62
N GLY A 471 -4.03 -14.21 9.85
CA GLY A 471 -3.91 -14.93 11.12
C GLY A 471 -5.02 -14.64 12.15
N MET A 472 -6.02 -13.83 11.82
CA MET A 472 -7.15 -13.56 12.71
C MET A 472 -8.17 -14.70 12.63
N ARG A 473 -8.22 -15.57 13.64
CA ARG A 473 -9.04 -16.80 13.60
C ARG A 473 -10.35 -16.74 14.39
N THR A 474 -10.37 -15.98 15.50
CA THR A 474 -11.51 -15.97 16.44
C THR A 474 -12.64 -15.07 15.94
N GLU A 475 -12.38 -13.78 15.73
CA GLU A 475 -13.34 -12.82 15.19
C GLU A 475 -12.73 -12.09 13.98
N PRO A 476 -12.50 -12.80 12.85
CA PRO A 476 -11.66 -12.29 11.75
C PRO A 476 -12.10 -10.92 11.21
N LEU A 477 -13.41 -10.72 11.06
CA LEU A 477 -13.97 -9.48 10.54
C LEU A 477 -13.81 -8.31 11.53
N THR A 478 -14.14 -8.55 12.80
CA THR A 478 -14.06 -7.52 13.86
C THR A 478 -12.60 -7.12 14.11
N ASP A 479 -11.70 -8.10 14.22
CA ASP A 479 -10.29 -7.87 14.47
C ASP A 479 -9.61 -7.17 13.29
N LEU A 480 -9.95 -7.53 12.05
CA LEU A 480 -9.42 -6.88 10.85
C LEU A 480 -9.82 -5.41 10.80
N ASN A 481 -11.11 -5.12 10.96
CA ASN A 481 -11.63 -3.76 10.93
C ASN A 481 -11.04 -2.89 12.06
N ARG A 482 -10.88 -3.47 13.26
CA ARG A 482 -10.25 -2.78 14.40
C ARG A 482 -8.78 -2.48 14.12
N ALA A 483 -8.03 -3.47 13.63
CA ALA A 483 -6.61 -3.31 13.31
C ALA A 483 -6.39 -2.30 12.18
N TRP A 484 -7.19 -2.38 11.12
CA TRP A 484 -7.10 -1.46 9.99
C TRP A 484 -7.35 0.00 10.42
N LYS A 485 -8.45 0.28 11.13
CA LYS A 485 -8.72 1.62 11.67
C LYS A 485 -7.60 2.14 12.56
N ARG A 486 -7.02 1.27 13.40
CA ARG A 486 -5.87 1.62 14.26
C ARG A 486 -4.66 2.03 13.42
N HIS A 487 -4.28 1.23 12.43
CA HIS A 487 -3.11 1.49 11.61
C HIS A 487 -3.29 2.74 10.74
N THR A 488 -4.43 2.93 10.09
CA THR A 488 -4.73 4.14 9.32
C THR A 488 -4.66 5.40 10.19
N SER A 489 -5.21 5.36 11.40
CA SER A 489 -5.14 6.48 12.36
C SER A 489 -3.70 6.78 12.81
N VAL A 490 -2.90 5.74 13.02
CA VAL A 490 -1.47 5.87 13.37
C VAL A 490 -0.70 6.51 12.21
N VAL A 491 -0.87 6.02 10.98
CA VAL A 491 -0.20 6.58 9.80
C VAL A 491 -0.59 8.03 9.62
N ARG A 492 -1.88 8.38 9.69
CA ARG A 492 -2.34 9.77 9.56
C ARG A 492 -1.64 10.70 10.58
N ARG A 493 -1.70 10.33 11.86
CA ARG A 493 -1.06 11.10 12.94
C ARG A 493 0.45 11.21 12.76
N LEU A 494 1.12 10.12 12.37
CA LEU A 494 2.58 10.09 12.24
C LEU A 494 3.06 10.77 10.96
N HIS A 495 2.33 10.64 9.87
CA HIS A 495 2.52 11.41 8.65
C HIS A 495 2.53 12.88 9.03
N GLU A 496 1.41 13.44 9.52
CA GLU A 496 1.31 14.82 10.01
C GLU A 496 2.49 15.18 10.95
N LYS A 497 2.71 14.39 12.00
CA LYS A 497 3.79 14.64 12.97
C LYS A 497 5.19 14.69 12.35
N LEU A 498 5.53 13.82 11.40
CA LEU A 498 6.85 13.81 10.77
C LEU A 498 7.08 15.05 9.90
N PHE A 499 6.02 15.64 9.34
CA PHE A 499 6.12 16.93 8.65
C PHE A 499 6.37 18.08 9.62
N TYR A 500 5.78 18.06 10.81
CA TYR A 500 5.68 19.26 11.67
C TYR A 500 6.54 19.25 12.95
N ARG A 501 6.81 18.09 13.54
CA ARG A 501 7.49 17.98 14.86
C ARG A 501 8.96 18.38 14.87
N PRO A 502 9.77 18.05 13.85
CA PRO A 502 11.19 18.42 13.88
C PRO A 502 11.46 19.94 13.96
N LEU A 503 10.50 20.77 13.55
CA LEU A 503 10.56 22.23 13.75
C LEU A 503 10.57 22.65 15.22
N LEU A 504 9.89 21.88 16.07
CA LEU A 504 9.80 22.14 17.51
C LEU A 504 11.09 21.78 18.24
N ASP A 505 11.76 20.73 17.81
CA ASP A 505 12.99 20.25 18.46
C ASP A 505 14.17 21.19 18.19
N ALA A 506 14.16 21.93 17.07
CA ALA A 506 15.10 23.02 16.78
C ALA A 506 15.00 24.20 17.77
N VAL A 507 13.92 24.26 18.53
CA VAL A 507 13.46 25.46 19.22
C VAL A 507 13.26 25.23 20.73
N ALA A 508 12.85 24.03 21.13
CA ALA A 508 12.34 23.75 22.46
C ALA A 508 13.41 23.48 23.55
N GLN A 509 14.71 23.58 23.28
CA GLN A 509 15.80 23.25 24.22
C GLN A 509 15.52 21.98 25.05
N LEU A 510 15.12 20.89 24.39
CA LEU A 510 14.79 19.63 25.07
C LEU A 510 16.04 18.87 25.51
N ALA A 511 15.82 17.87 26.37
CA ALA A 511 16.77 17.24 27.28
C ALA A 511 18.11 16.83 26.63
N PRO A 512 19.21 16.76 27.42
CA PRO A 512 20.51 16.35 26.89
C PRO A 512 20.46 14.92 26.34
N GLY A 513 20.70 14.75 25.03
CA GLY A 513 20.81 13.43 24.39
C GLY A 513 20.08 13.24 23.06
N GLU A 514 19.19 14.16 22.65
CA GLU A 514 18.51 14.10 21.35
C GLU A 514 19.26 14.94 20.28
N THR A 515 19.39 14.39 19.06
CA THR A 515 20.04 15.03 17.92
C THR A 515 19.25 16.26 17.50
N ARG A 516 19.89 17.45 17.54
CA ARG A 516 19.25 18.73 17.24
C ARG A 516 19.30 19.04 15.75
N LEU A 517 18.25 19.67 15.25
CA LEU A 517 18.31 20.37 13.97
C LEU A 517 19.02 21.71 14.13
N SER A 518 19.84 22.06 13.13
CA SER A 518 20.39 23.41 13.05
C SER A 518 19.25 24.41 12.81
N THR A 519 19.45 25.66 13.25
CA THR A 519 18.54 26.78 12.97
C THR A 519 18.24 26.92 11.47
N GLU A 520 19.24 26.61 10.62
CA GLU A 520 19.09 26.65 9.17
C GLU A 520 18.20 25.51 8.66
N ALA A 521 18.39 24.27 9.13
CA ALA A 521 17.53 23.15 8.78
C ALA A 521 16.08 23.33 9.27
N ALA A 522 15.89 24.06 10.37
CA ALA A 522 14.55 24.43 10.85
C ALA A 522 13.89 25.49 9.95
N ARG A 523 14.66 26.47 9.46
CA ARG A 523 14.16 27.46 8.49
C ARG A 523 13.80 26.81 7.16
N GLU A 524 14.67 25.95 6.62
CA GLU A 524 14.40 25.15 5.41
C GLU A 524 13.08 24.37 5.55
N ARG A 525 12.79 23.85 6.74
CA ARG A 525 11.52 23.17 7.01
C ARG A 525 10.31 24.11 7.13
N PHE A 526 10.43 25.33 7.66
CA PHE A 526 9.31 26.28 7.66
C PHE A 526 8.96 26.75 6.24
N VAL A 527 9.99 26.99 5.40
CA VAL A 527 9.78 27.22 3.96
C VAL A 527 9.04 26.04 3.34
N ALA A 528 9.46 24.83 3.70
CA ALA A 528 8.84 23.62 3.21
C ALA A 528 7.35 23.48 3.59
N LEU A 529 6.93 24.08 4.70
CA LEU A 529 5.55 24.08 5.17
C LEU A 529 4.71 25.26 4.65
N GLY A 530 5.24 26.09 3.75
CA GLY A 530 4.50 27.20 3.14
C GLY A 530 4.49 28.49 3.96
N TYR A 531 5.36 28.63 4.98
CA TYR A 531 5.55 29.90 5.69
C TYR A 531 6.37 30.88 4.86
N ALA A 532 5.85 32.09 4.67
CA ALA A 532 6.49 33.17 3.94
C ALA A 532 7.61 33.85 4.73
N ASP A 533 7.53 33.87 6.07
CA ASP A 533 8.63 34.33 6.95
C ASP A 533 9.07 33.22 7.94
N PRO A 534 9.89 32.26 7.47
CA PRO A 534 10.45 31.18 8.29
C PRO A 534 11.18 31.67 9.54
N SER A 535 11.79 32.86 9.47
CA SER A 535 12.52 33.44 10.59
C SER A 535 11.58 33.95 11.67
N ALA A 536 10.47 34.59 11.30
CA ALA A 536 9.43 34.98 12.24
C ALA A 536 8.70 33.76 12.82
N ALA A 537 8.38 32.79 11.98
CA ALA A 537 7.74 31.54 12.41
C ALA A 537 8.58 30.82 13.47
N LEU A 538 9.90 30.70 13.26
CA LEU A 538 10.82 30.12 14.22
C LEU A 538 10.83 30.88 15.56
N ARG A 539 10.86 32.23 15.53
CA ARG A 539 10.77 33.07 16.75
C ARG A 539 9.45 32.89 17.48
N HIS A 540 8.33 32.71 16.76
CA HIS A 540 7.02 32.47 17.37
C HIS A 540 6.96 31.09 18.02
N LEU A 541 7.55 30.10 17.36
CA LEU A 541 7.70 28.76 17.90
C LEU A 541 8.55 28.78 19.18
N GLU A 542 9.66 29.52 19.18
CA GLU A 542 10.52 29.70 20.36
C GLU A 542 9.76 30.28 21.52
N ALA A 543 8.98 31.34 21.28
CA ALA A 543 8.17 31.94 22.33
C ALA A 543 7.11 30.98 22.93
N LEU A 544 6.54 30.09 22.11
CA LEU A 544 5.48 29.17 22.54
C LEU A 544 6.01 27.91 23.22
N ALA A 545 7.12 27.38 22.74
CA ALA A 545 7.64 26.07 23.12
C ALA A 545 8.78 26.12 24.14
N SER A 546 9.45 27.26 24.30
CA SER A 546 10.60 27.39 25.23
C SER A 546 10.19 27.45 26.70
N GLY A 547 11.09 26.94 27.56
CA GLY A 547 10.96 26.99 29.01
C GLY A 547 10.30 25.76 29.65
N VAL A 548 10.29 25.73 30.99
CA VAL A 548 9.89 24.57 31.81
C VAL A 548 8.46 24.66 32.36
N THR A 549 7.66 25.60 31.87
CA THR A 549 6.31 25.83 32.39
C THR A 549 5.32 24.76 31.90
N ARG A 550 4.24 24.53 32.65
CA ARG A 550 3.13 23.65 32.22
C ARG A 550 2.52 24.11 30.89
N LYS A 551 2.43 25.42 30.65
CA LYS A 551 2.02 26.01 29.36
C LYS A 551 2.94 25.53 28.24
N ALA A 552 4.26 25.72 28.37
CA ALA A 552 5.23 25.31 27.37
C ALA A 552 5.20 23.78 27.10
N ALA A 553 4.99 22.96 28.14
CA ALA A 553 4.86 21.50 27.97
C ALA A 553 3.61 21.11 27.16
N ILE A 554 2.47 21.74 27.42
CA ILE A 554 1.23 21.51 26.65
C ILE A 554 1.40 22.02 25.22
N GLN A 555 1.96 23.21 25.04
CA GLN A 555 2.23 23.81 23.73
C GLN A 555 3.16 22.93 22.88
N ARG A 556 4.27 22.41 23.45
CA ARG A 556 5.14 21.44 22.74
C ARG A 556 4.42 20.18 22.27
N THR A 557 3.36 19.78 22.96
CA THR A 557 2.57 18.61 22.60
C THR A 557 1.60 18.93 21.47
N LEU A 558 1.03 20.13 21.45
CA LEU A 558 -0.03 20.54 20.51
C LEU A 558 0.49 21.19 19.23
N LEU A 559 1.60 21.91 19.32
CA LEU A 559 2.19 22.64 18.20
C LEU A 559 2.46 21.78 16.96
N PRO A 560 2.88 20.49 17.02
CA PRO A 560 3.09 19.74 15.78
C PRO A 560 1.80 19.62 14.96
N VAL A 561 0.67 19.42 15.64
CA VAL A 561 -0.64 19.30 14.99
C VAL A 561 -1.13 20.68 14.52
N LEU A 562 -0.99 21.70 15.35
CA LEU A 562 -1.37 23.08 15.03
C LEU A 562 -0.58 23.65 13.85
N LEU A 563 0.74 23.40 13.80
CA LEU A 563 1.59 23.79 12.67
C LEU A 563 1.11 23.18 11.36
N GLY A 564 0.56 21.96 11.41
CA GLY A 564 -0.09 21.37 10.24
C GLY A 564 -1.34 22.09 9.82
N TRP A 565 -2.23 22.39 10.75
CA TRP A 565 -3.45 23.15 10.44
C TRP A 565 -3.17 24.57 9.95
N PHE A 566 -2.11 25.23 10.45
CA PHE A 566 -1.66 26.51 9.92
C PHE A 566 -1.08 26.37 8.51
N ALA A 567 -0.22 25.37 8.27
CA ALA A 567 0.36 25.12 6.95
C ALA A 567 -0.70 24.87 5.87
N ASP A 568 -1.81 24.24 6.22
CA ASP A 568 -2.93 23.96 5.32
C ASP A 568 -3.89 25.15 5.09
N SER A 569 -3.64 26.28 5.73
CA SER A 569 -4.52 27.46 5.69
C SER A 569 -4.15 28.49 4.62
N ALA A 570 -4.94 29.57 4.52
CA ALA A 570 -4.67 30.67 3.59
C ALA A 570 -3.48 31.55 3.99
N ASP A 571 -3.17 31.64 5.28
CA ASP A 571 -2.06 32.45 5.82
C ASP A 571 -1.43 31.75 7.05
N PRO A 572 -0.47 30.82 6.83
CA PRO A 572 0.19 30.07 7.89
C PRO A 572 0.93 30.95 8.91
N ASP A 573 1.58 32.03 8.44
CA ASP A 573 2.31 32.98 9.27
C ASP A 573 1.36 33.74 10.20
N ALA A 574 0.23 34.24 9.69
CA ALA A 574 -0.78 34.90 10.50
C ALA A 574 -1.43 33.94 11.50
N GLY A 575 -1.70 32.69 11.09
CA GLY A 575 -2.24 31.65 11.97
C GLY A 575 -1.34 31.39 13.18
N LEU A 576 -0.04 31.17 12.95
CA LEU A 576 0.93 30.93 14.02
C LEU A 576 1.12 32.15 14.93
N LEU A 577 1.18 33.36 14.36
CA LEU A 577 1.25 34.59 15.14
C LEU A 577 -0.01 34.81 15.98
N GLY A 578 -1.19 34.62 15.38
CA GLY A 578 -2.47 34.74 16.07
C GLY A 578 -2.56 33.76 17.23
N PHE A 579 -2.14 32.51 17.01
CA PHE A 579 -2.14 31.49 18.04
C PHE A 579 -1.17 31.81 19.18
N ARG A 580 0.01 32.33 18.86
CA ARG A 580 0.93 32.86 19.87
C ARG A 580 0.26 33.93 20.72
N LYS A 581 -0.35 34.94 20.09
CA LYS A 581 -0.99 36.05 20.80
C LYS A 581 -2.12 35.59 21.71
N VAL A 582 -3.00 34.71 21.24
CA VAL A 582 -4.08 34.12 22.05
C VAL A 582 -3.49 33.29 23.20
N SER A 583 -2.48 32.47 22.92
CA SER A 583 -1.78 31.68 23.95
C SER A 583 -1.06 32.55 24.98
N ASP A 584 -0.61 33.75 24.62
CA ASP A 584 -0.02 34.70 25.55
C ASP A 584 -1.07 35.40 26.42
N ALA A 585 -2.23 35.74 25.85
CA ALA A 585 -3.36 36.30 26.58
C ALA A 585 -4.01 35.31 27.56
N LEU A 586 -4.27 34.07 27.12
CA LEU A 586 -5.03 33.06 27.87
C LEU A 586 -4.19 31.93 28.46
N GLY A 587 -2.89 31.86 28.18
CA GLY A 587 -2.06 30.71 28.55
C GLY A 587 -1.85 30.48 30.04
N LYS A 588 -2.30 31.39 30.91
CA LYS A 588 -2.35 31.20 32.37
C LYS A 588 -3.70 30.67 32.86
N THR A 589 -4.69 30.60 31.97
CA THR A 589 -6.07 30.29 32.29
C THR A 589 -6.28 28.77 32.24
N PRO A 590 -6.63 28.10 33.37
CA PRO A 590 -6.66 26.64 33.45
C PRO A 590 -7.67 25.98 32.50
N TRP A 591 -8.80 26.63 32.21
CA TRP A 591 -9.80 26.08 31.28
C TRP A 591 -9.30 26.09 29.85
N TYR A 592 -8.59 27.14 29.42
CA TYR A 592 -8.05 27.25 28.06
C TYR A 592 -6.98 26.18 27.79
N LEU A 593 -6.10 25.93 28.76
CA LEU A 593 -5.10 24.87 28.64
C LEU A 593 -5.71 23.46 28.66
N ARG A 594 -6.87 23.26 29.32
CA ARG A 594 -7.63 22.00 29.26
C ARG A 594 -8.35 21.85 27.92
N LEU A 595 -9.03 22.90 27.48
CA LEU A 595 -9.71 22.98 26.18
C LEU A 595 -8.76 22.55 25.05
N LEU A 596 -7.58 23.17 24.98
CA LEU A 596 -6.59 22.83 23.96
C LEU A 596 -6.03 21.41 24.05
N ARG A 597 -5.96 20.83 25.25
CA ARG A 597 -5.37 19.51 25.49
C ARG A 597 -6.37 18.37 25.29
N ASP A 598 -7.58 18.57 25.77
CA ASP A 598 -8.58 17.53 25.94
C ASP A 598 -9.64 17.57 24.81
N GLU A 599 -9.76 18.68 24.07
CA GLU A 599 -10.72 18.87 22.97
C GLU A 599 -10.02 19.22 21.65
N GLY A 600 -9.61 18.19 20.89
CA GLY A 600 -8.88 18.36 19.63
C GLY A 600 -9.63 19.18 18.57
N ALA A 601 -10.96 19.07 18.51
CA ALA A 601 -11.80 19.84 17.58
C ALA A 601 -11.76 21.35 17.88
N ALA A 602 -11.67 21.74 19.16
CA ALA A 602 -11.59 23.14 19.56
C ALA A 602 -10.27 23.77 19.10
N ALA A 603 -9.16 23.02 19.24
CA ALA A 603 -7.86 23.45 18.77
C ALA A 603 -7.80 23.56 17.23
N GLU A 604 -8.47 22.66 16.52
CA GLU A 604 -8.58 22.69 15.05
C GLU A 604 -9.39 23.91 14.57
N ASN A 605 -10.56 24.14 15.18
CA ASN A 605 -11.39 25.30 14.89
C ASN A 605 -10.64 26.61 15.17
N LEU A 606 -9.92 26.68 16.29
CA LEU A 606 -9.06 27.82 16.61
C LEU A 606 -8.01 28.04 15.53
N ALA A 607 -7.32 26.99 15.08
CA ALA A 607 -6.31 27.13 14.02
C ALA A 607 -6.91 27.63 12.70
N ARG A 608 -8.07 27.09 12.29
CA ARG A 608 -8.80 27.55 11.11
C ARG A 608 -9.22 29.02 11.23
N VAL A 609 -9.81 29.42 12.34
CA VAL A 609 -10.25 30.81 12.56
C VAL A 609 -9.07 31.77 12.56
N LEU A 610 -7.96 31.40 13.20
CA LEU A 610 -6.76 32.23 13.30
C LEU A 610 -6.07 32.47 11.95
N SER A 611 -6.34 31.60 10.98
CA SER A 611 -5.67 31.57 9.68
C SER A 611 -6.59 31.92 8.51
N ALA A 612 -7.89 32.14 8.75
CA ALA A 612 -8.90 32.40 7.72
C ALA A 612 -8.97 33.87 7.25
N GLY A 613 -8.23 34.80 7.86
CA GLY A 613 -8.22 36.23 7.52
C GLY A 613 -8.04 37.12 8.76
N ARG A 614 -8.11 38.45 8.61
CA ARG A 614 -7.79 39.39 9.71
C ARG A 614 -8.91 39.62 10.73
N LEU A 615 -10.17 39.57 10.29
CA LEU A 615 -11.32 40.01 11.10
C LEU A 615 -11.54 39.15 12.36
N ALA A 616 -11.65 37.83 12.20
CA ALA A 616 -11.95 36.94 13.33
C ALA A 616 -10.81 36.87 14.36
N PRO A 617 -9.52 36.79 13.96
CA PRO A 617 -8.42 36.91 14.90
C PRO A 617 -8.41 38.25 15.64
N ASP A 618 -8.67 39.36 14.96
CA ASP A 618 -8.72 40.69 15.62
C ASP A 618 -9.84 40.76 16.67
N LEU A 619 -11.00 40.14 16.40
CA LEU A 619 -12.08 40.03 17.38
C LEU A 619 -11.70 39.13 18.56
N LEU A 620 -11.08 37.97 18.31
CA LEU A 620 -10.55 37.10 19.36
C LEU A 620 -9.46 37.78 20.17
N MET A 621 -8.66 38.68 19.58
CA MET A 621 -7.66 39.42 20.34
C MET A 621 -8.27 40.49 21.26
N ARG A 622 -9.47 41.00 20.92
CA ARG A 622 -10.23 41.93 21.76
C ARG A 622 -10.98 41.21 22.87
N ALA A 623 -11.44 39.99 22.63
CA ALA A 623 -12.16 39.15 23.58
C ALA A 623 -11.62 37.69 23.54
N PRO A 624 -10.43 37.42 24.12
CA PRO A 624 -9.79 36.10 24.02
C PRO A 624 -10.63 34.96 24.61
N GLU A 625 -11.44 35.23 25.63
CA GLU A 625 -12.40 34.28 26.22
C GLU A 625 -13.41 33.72 25.21
N ALA A 626 -13.68 34.41 24.10
CA ALA A 626 -14.56 33.93 23.03
C ALA A 626 -14.02 32.66 22.35
N VAL A 627 -12.77 32.28 22.58
CA VAL A 627 -12.23 30.96 22.18
C VAL A 627 -13.06 29.80 22.73
N ALA A 628 -13.76 29.98 23.86
CA ALA A 628 -14.66 28.96 24.40
C ALA A 628 -15.78 28.57 23.41
N LEU A 629 -16.23 29.49 22.55
CA LEU A 629 -17.21 29.21 21.50
C LEU A 629 -16.72 28.18 20.48
N LEU A 630 -15.41 28.06 20.31
CA LEU A 630 -14.81 27.16 19.31
C LEU A 630 -14.77 25.70 19.77
N GLY A 631 -14.92 25.45 21.08
CA GLY A 631 -15.01 24.11 21.67
C GLY A 631 -16.43 23.63 21.95
N ASP A 632 -17.40 24.54 21.98
CA ASP A 632 -18.81 24.18 22.10
C ASP A 632 -19.30 23.55 20.78
N PRO A 633 -19.85 22.32 20.78
CA PRO A 633 -20.39 21.67 19.58
C PRO A 633 -21.40 22.52 18.78
N HIS A 634 -22.08 23.46 19.45
CA HIS A 634 -23.04 24.39 18.84
C HIS A 634 -22.58 25.86 18.90
N GLY A 635 -21.36 26.13 19.36
CA GLY A 635 -20.87 27.50 19.57
C GLY A 635 -20.63 28.29 18.27
N LEU A 636 -20.52 27.58 17.15
CA LEU A 636 -20.41 28.17 15.81
C LEU A 636 -21.74 28.22 15.05
N ASP A 637 -22.82 27.69 15.62
CA ASP A 637 -24.14 27.79 15.03
C ASP A 637 -24.64 29.26 15.12
N PRO A 638 -25.20 29.83 14.04
CA PRO A 638 -25.74 31.18 14.08
C PRO A 638 -26.87 31.28 15.11
N ARG A 639 -26.71 32.16 16.10
CA ARG A 639 -27.75 32.41 17.11
C ARG A 639 -28.93 33.14 16.47
N GLY A 640 -30.14 32.67 16.80
CA GLY A 640 -31.37 33.31 16.36
C GLY A 640 -31.62 34.66 17.05
N LEU A 641 -32.44 35.52 16.43
CA LEU A 641 -32.75 36.86 16.92
C LEU A 641 -33.24 36.86 18.39
N ALA A 642 -34.15 35.95 18.73
CA ALA A 642 -34.72 35.87 20.09
C ALA A 642 -33.65 35.55 21.16
N GLN A 643 -32.66 34.72 20.83
CA GLN A 643 -31.58 34.37 21.75
C GLN A 643 -30.62 35.55 21.93
N LEU A 644 -30.33 36.28 20.84
CA LEU A 644 -29.50 37.49 20.89
C LEU A 644 -30.19 38.61 21.67
N GLU A 645 -31.50 38.83 21.48
CA GLU A 645 -32.28 39.80 22.26
C GLU A 645 -32.25 39.50 23.75
N GLN A 646 -32.40 38.22 24.12
CA GLN A 646 -32.37 37.80 25.52
C GLN A 646 -30.98 38.00 26.15
N GLU A 647 -29.89 37.70 25.43
CA GLU A 647 -28.53 37.94 25.92
C GLU A 647 -28.21 39.44 26.04
N VAL A 648 -28.64 40.26 25.08
CA VAL A 648 -28.46 41.71 25.13
C VAL A 648 -29.22 42.31 26.32
N LEU A 649 -30.48 41.90 26.54
CA LEU A 649 -31.26 42.34 27.70
C LEU A 649 -30.61 41.91 29.02
N ALA A 650 -30.06 40.69 29.09
CA ALA A 650 -29.36 40.20 30.27
C ALA A 650 -28.03 40.93 30.54
N ALA A 651 -27.34 41.40 29.50
CA ALA A 651 -26.07 42.11 29.62
C ALA A 651 -26.22 43.59 29.96
N VAL A 652 -27.34 44.22 29.57
CA VAL A 652 -27.59 45.66 29.78
C VAL A 652 -28.29 45.94 31.11
N GLY A 653 -28.94 44.92 31.72
CA GLY A 653 -29.62 45.03 33.01
C GLY A 653 -31.06 45.49 32.88
#